data_AF-A2CHE8-F1
#
_entry.id   AF-A2CHE8-F1
#
_cell.length_a   1.000
_cell.length_b   1.000
_cell.length_c   1.000
_cell.angle_alpha   90.00
_cell.angle_beta   90.00
_cell.angle_gamma   90.00
#
_symmetry.space_group_name_H-M   'P 1'
#
loop_
_entity.id
_entity.type
_entity.pdbx_description
1 polymer ?
#
loop_
_entity_poly.entity_id
_entity_poly.type
_entity_poly.pdbx_seq_one_letter_code
_entity_poly.pdbx_strand_id
1 'polypeptide(L)'
;QNPLSELTNKRRISAMGPGGINRDDPNLDIRDVHYSNYGRICPIETPEGMNIGLIMSLATYSRIDELGFITSPYYKVKNGQITDEITWLTALREDEYVITEAISARNEKNELLSPVNARYRSFIESFDAKDVDYIDVNPSQVVSISTASIPFLENDDANRALMGANMQRQATPLLKPYAPTVGTGLEYAIARDSGMALVAKADGTVVAVDGDSLSIRYDHAGVNKRYHLTKFKRSNQDTSNSQTPIVRVGEKVFKDQILVDGPAMQNGELALGQNVLIAFTTWSGYNYEDAIVLSSRLVEDDIFTSIHIDEHTIECLRTKNGDEEITRQIPNVSDDAKRYLDEDGIIMVGAEVYEGDILVGKTSPKAQVEQTSEEKLLQAIFAEKVRQVKDSSLKVPHGGEGVVAAVKRFSVQSGNDLNDDVIEIIKIFIAQKRKIQMGDKMAGRHGNKGIVSRIVPIEDMPHLEDGTPIDILLNPLGVPSRMNIGQVLEMHLGLAARKLVLKELIKAHFTNLDHSVISQMFGVRESSIKLLMKNFKEHLATLKIDTQEKANKKLNNLNLVIILQKSGLTIEDLNYKICTPVFSGVNQKDLVEIMQEAGIDPIKTKGKFDLYDGRTGEKFEHPIAVGISYMLKLDHMVDDKIHARSVGPYSKITQQPLGGKSQNGGQK
;
A
#
# COMPACT_ATOMS: atom_id res chain seq x y z
N GLN A 1 -2.04 -1.07 8.92
CA GLN A 1 -1.02 -1.15 7.85
C GLN A 1 -1.29 -0.09 6.79
N ASN A 2 -2.39 -0.18 6.05
CA ASN A 2 -2.81 0.79 5.04
C ASN A 2 -4.35 0.97 5.06
N PRO A 3 -4.92 1.94 4.32
CA PRO A 3 -6.36 2.20 4.31
C PRO A 3 -7.22 1.00 3.88
N LEU A 4 -6.74 0.21 2.91
CA LEU A 4 -7.44 -1.00 2.45
C LEU A 4 -7.51 -2.07 3.55
N SER A 5 -6.39 -2.28 4.25
CA SER A 5 -6.29 -3.21 5.37
C SER A 5 -7.26 -2.86 6.50
N GLU A 6 -7.42 -1.57 6.81
CA GLU A 6 -8.39 -1.09 7.81
C GLU A 6 -9.83 -1.36 7.36
N LEU A 7 -10.18 -0.96 6.14
CA LEU A 7 -11.55 -1.09 5.62
C LEU A 7 -11.97 -2.57 5.53
N THR A 8 -11.09 -3.41 4.99
CA THR A 8 -11.32 -4.85 4.93
C THR A 8 -11.43 -5.48 6.32
N ASN A 9 -10.61 -5.07 7.29
CA ASN A 9 -10.68 -5.64 8.63
C ASN A 9 -12.02 -5.30 9.32
N LYS A 10 -12.58 -4.10 9.07
CA LYS A 10 -13.92 -3.69 9.54
C LYS A 10 -15.06 -4.49 8.87
N ARG A 11 -14.82 -5.05 7.68
CA ARG A 11 -15.78 -5.83 6.89
C ARG A 11 -15.55 -7.35 6.96
N ARG A 12 -14.73 -7.79 7.92
CA ARG A 12 -14.38 -9.21 8.10
C ARG A 12 -15.45 -9.93 8.91
N ILE A 13 -15.74 -11.16 8.50
CA ILE A 13 -16.64 -12.09 9.19
C ILE A 13 -15.80 -13.24 9.72
N SER A 14 -16.08 -13.71 10.94
CA SER A 14 -15.46 -14.90 11.48
C SER A 14 -16.50 -15.87 11.99
N ALA A 15 -16.34 -17.14 11.63
CA ALA A 15 -17.09 -18.25 12.19
C ALA A 15 -16.52 -18.70 13.56
N MET A 16 -15.40 -18.13 14.00
CA MET A 16 -14.75 -18.44 15.28
C MET A 16 -15.17 -17.45 16.38
N GLY A 17 -14.91 -17.81 17.64
CA GLY A 17 -15.18 -16.98 18.81
C GLY A 17 -16.24 -17.57 19.72
N PRO A 18 -16.71 -16.84 20.74
CA PRO A 18 -17.73 -17.32 21.68
C PRO A 18 -19.02 -17.72 20.93
N GLY A 19 -19.42 -18.99 21.04
CA GLY A 19 -20.58 -19.54 20.32
C GLY A 19 -20.32 -19.91 18.86
N GLY A 20 -19.08 -19.76 18.38
CA GLY A 20 -18.63 -20.18 17.06
C GLY A 20 -17.90 -21.52 17.07
N ILE A 21 -17.16 -21.77 16.00
CA ILE A 21 -16.45 -23.02 15.72
C ILE A 21 -14.97 -22.90 16.09
N ASN A 22 -14.38 -24.00 16.56
CA ASN A 22 -12.95 -24.07 16.84
C ASN A 22 -12.15 -24.35 15.56
N ARG A 23 -10.92 -23.83 15.52
CA ARG A 23 -10.01 -24.00 14.38
C ARG A 23 -9.67 -25.46 14.08
N ASP A 24 -9.64 -26.30 15.12
CA ASP A 24 -9.31 -27.71 15.05
C ASP A 24 -10.53 -28.60 14.75
N ASP A 25 -11.70 -28.00 14.51
CA ASP A 25 -12.88 -28.74 14.10
C ASP A 25 -12.63 -29.43 12.75
N PRO A 26 -12.80 -30.76 12.68
CA PRO A 26 -12.53 -31.55 11.48
C PRO A 26 -13.59 -31.37 10.38
N ASN A 27 -14.70 -30.66 10.62
CA ASN A 27 -15.74 -30.49 9.62
C ASN A 27 -15.27 -29.57 8.47
N LEU A 28 -14.95 -30.19 7.32
CA LEU A 28 -14.47 -29.51 6.12
C LEU A 28 -15.59 -28.75 5.40
N ASP A 29 -16.84 -29.19 5.51
CA ASP A 29 -17.97 -28.64 4.74
C ASP A 29 -18.23 -27.17 5.09
N ILE A 30 -17.96 -26.77 6.34
CA ILE A 30 -18.16 -25.39 6.80
C ILE A 30 -17.13 -24.43 6.19
N ARG A 31 -16.00 -24.95 5.72
CA ARG A 31 -14.93 -24.15 5.10
C ARG A 31 -15.11 -23.98 3.61
N ASP A 32 -16.04 -24.73 3.01
CA ASP A 32 -16.25 -24.74 1.57
C ASP A 32 -17.08 -23.54 1.10
N VAL A 33 -16.98 -23.21 -0.18
CA VAL A 33 -17.70 -22.10 -0.78
C VAL A 33 -19.09 -22.57 -1.19
N HIS A 34 -20.11 -22.12 -0.44
CA HIS A 34 -21.50 -22.40 -0.74
C HIS A 34 -22.08 -21.42 -1.79
N TYR A 35 -23.02 -21.87 -2.64
CA TYR A 35 -23.62 -21.02 -3.68
C TYR A 35 -24.34 -19.78 -3.12
N SER A 36 -24.91 -19.87 -1.91
CA SER A 36 -25.55 -18.75 -1.22
C SER A 36 -24.60 -17.60 -0.87
N ASN A 37 -23.28 -17.82 -0.92
CA ASN A 37 -22.27 -16.80 -0.68
C ASN A 37 -22.29 -15.73 -1.79
N TYR A 38 -22.84 -16.04 -2.97
CA TYR A 38 -22.91 -15.13 -4.11
C TYR A 38 -23.51 -13.77 -3.71
N GLY A 39 -22.77 -12.68 -3.99
CA GLY A 39 -23.18 -11.30 -3.66
C GLY A 39 -23.12 -10.93 -2.17
N ARG A 40 -22.82 -11.88 -1.27
CA ARG A 40 -22.86 -11.70 0.19
C ARG A 40 -21.48 -11.77 0.82
N ILE A 41 -20.78 -12.86 0.55
CA ILE A 41 -19.47 -13.19 1.09
C ILE A 41 -18.54 -13.45 -0.09
N CYS A 42 -17.37 -12.84 -0.07
CA CYS A 42 -16.39 -13.04 -1.13
C CYS A 42 -15.87 -14.49 -1.13
N PRO A 43 -15.91 -15.21 -2.26
CA PRO A 43 -15.40 -16.58 -2.34
C PRO A 43 -13.87 -16.65 -2.43
N ILE A 44 -13.20 -15.52 -2.71
CA ILE A 44 -11.75 -15.46 -2.95
C ILE A 44 -10.99 -14.99 -1.70
N GLU A 45 -11.50 -13.97 -0.99
CA GLU A 45 -10.76 -13.35 0.11
C GLU A 45 -10.94 -14.12 1.43
N THR A 46 -9.97 -14.99 1.71
CA THR A 46 -9.79 -15.69 2.99
C THR A 46 -8.30 -15.77 3.34
N PRO A 47 -7.90 -15.84 4.62
CA PRO A 47 -6.52 -16.14 4.98
C PRO A 47 -6.07 -17.52 4.47
N GLU A 48 -4.79 -17.62 4.12
CA GLU A 48 -4.13 -18.90 3.83
C GLU A 48 -3.88 -19.70 5.13
N GLY A 49 -3.78 -21.02 5.02
CA GLY A 49 -3.48 -21.93 6.12
C GLY A 49 -4.73 -22.40 6.87
N MET A 50 -4.60 -22.74 8.15
CA MET A 50 -5.68 -23.45 8.85
C MET A 50 -6.94 -22.58 9.13
N ASN A 51 -6.92 -21.28 8.85
CA ASN A 51 -8.09 -20.39 9.02
C ASN A 51 -8.90 -20.24 7.72
N ILE A 52 -8.55 -20.97 6.67
CA ILE A 52 -9.26 -20.95 5.39
C ILE A 52 -10.75 -21.30 5.58
N GLY A 53 -11.63 -20.50 5.00
CA GLY A 53 -13.09 -20.64 5.12
C GLY A 53 -13.69 -20.23 6.47
N LEU A 54 -12.88 -20.09 7.53
CA LEU A 54 -13.34 -19.67 8.86
C LEU A 54 -13.31 -18.16 9.06
N ILE A 55 -12.48 -17.47 8.29
CA ILE A 55 -12.41 -16.01 8.23
C ILE A 55 -12.72 -15.60 6.81
N MET A 56 -13.81 -14.88 6.63
CA MET A 56 -14.31 -14.46 5.34
C MET A 56 -14.45 -12.93 5.29
N SER A 57 -14.71 -12.40 4.10
CA SER A 57 -14.87 -10.97 3.86
C SER A 57 -16.24 -10.71 3.23
N LEU A 58 -16.92 -9.65 3.69
CA LEU A 58 -18.15 -9.20 3.05
C LEU A 58 -17.88 -8.81 1.59
N ALA A 59 -18.78 -9.23 0.69
CA ALA A 59 -18.75 -8.79 -0.69
C ALA A 59 -19.01 -7.27 -0.81
N THR A 60 -18.78 -6.69 -1.99
CA THR A 60 -18.73 -5.24 -2.18
C THR A 60 -20.03 -4.53 -1.78
N TYR A 61 -21.18 -5.04 -2.23
CA TYR A 61 -22.49 -4.40 -1.99
C TYR A 61 -23.29 -5.02 -0.84
N SER A 62 -22.77 -6.03 -0.16
CA SER A 62 -23.53 -6.76 0.84
C SER A 62 -23.92 -5.88 2.03
N ARG A 63 -25.12 -6.13 2.57
CA ARG A 63 -25.69 -5.45 3.74
C ARG A 63 -26.24 -6.45 4.74
N ILE A 64 -26.33 -6.04 5.99
CA ILE A 64 -26.96 -6.81 7.06
C ILE A 64 -28.35 -6.23 7.29
N ASP A 65 -29.37 -7.07 7.27
CA ASP A 65 -30.75 -6.66 7.56
C ASP A 65 -31.01 -6.52 9.08
N GLU A 66 -32.22 -6.10 9.46
CA GLU A 66 -32.60 -5.91 10.87
C GLU A 66 -32.56 -7.20 11.70
N LEU A 67 -32.66 -8.37 11.05
CA LEU A 67 -32.63 -9.69 11.69
C LEU A 67 -31.20 -10.26 11.76
N GLY A 68 -30.22 -9.60 11.15
CA GLY A 68 -28.83 -10.03 11.13
C GLY A 68 -28.45 -10.92 9.93
N PHE A 69 -29.34 -11.11 8.95
CA PHE A 69 -29.02 -11.85 7.73
C PHE A 69 -28.29 -10.97 6.71
N ILE A 70 -27.37 -11.60 5.97
CA ILE A 70 -26.65 -10.92 4.89
C ILE A 70 -27.52 -10.92 3.63
N THR A 71 -27.68 -9.75 3.04
CA THR A 71 -28.48 -9.49 1.84
C THR A 71 -27.61 -8.97 0.70
N SER A 72 -28.04 -9.26 -0.53
CA SER A 72 -27.44 -8.76 -1.77
C SER A 72 -28.50 -8.00 -2.57
N PRO A 73 -28.14 -6.91 -3.27
CA PRO A 73 -29.07 -6.14 -4.09
C PRO A 73 -29.22 -6.73 -5.51
N TYR A 74 -30.43 -6.64 -6.06
CA TYR A 74 -30.75 -7.05 -7.43
C TYR A 74 -31.74 -6.08 -8.07
N TYR A 75 -31.65 -5.88 -9.39
CA TYR A 75 -32.69 -5.18 -10.15
C TYR A 75 -33.80 -6.14 -10.53
N LYS A 76 -35.05 -5.69 -10.38
CA LYS A 76 -36.23 -6.49 -10.74
C LYS A 76 -36.44 -6.51 -12.25
N VAL A 77 -36.75 -7.68 -12.79
CA VAL A 77 -37.08 -7.91 -14.18
C VAL A 77 -38.57 -8.22 -14.29
N LYS A 78 -39.28 -7.54 -15.21
CA LYS A 78 -40.72 -7.75 -15.46
C LYS A 78 -40.92 -8.09 -16.92
N ASN A 79 -41.36 -9.31 -17.23
CA ASN A 79 -41.58 -9.80 -18.58
C ASN A 79 -40.36 -9.61 -19.52
N GLY A 80 -39.15 -9.84 -19.01
CA GLY A 80 -37.89 -9.63 -19.75
C GLY A 80 -37.36 -8.20 -19.78
N GLN A 81 -38.10 -7.21 -19.27
CA GLN A 81 -37.62 -5.84 -19.13
C GLN A 81 -37.00 -5.59 -17.75
N ILE A 82 -35.75 -5.10 -17.73
CA ILE A 82 -35.07 -4.71 -16.49
C ILE A 82 -35.65 -3.38 -16.01
N THR A 83 -35.98 -3.30 -14.72
CA THR A 83 -36.50 -2.08 -14.08
C THR A 83 -35.47 -1.47 -13.13
N ASP A 84 -35.61 -0.18 -12.83
CA ASP A 84 -34.75 0.53 -11.87
C ASP A 84 -35.09 0.20 -10.39
N GLU A 85 -36.04 -0.69 -10.15
CA GLU A 85 -36.46 -1.14 -8.82
C GLU A 85 -35.42 -2.11 -8.23
N ILE A 86 -34.71 -1.68 -7.18
CA ILE A 86 -33.72 -2.51 -6.48
C ILE A 86 -34.37 -3.23 -5.29
N THR A 87 -34.23 -4.56 -5.26
CA THR A 87 -34.68 -5.41 -4.15
C THR A 87 -33.48 -6.06 -3.47
N TRP A 88 -33.45 -6.02 -2.14
CA TRP A 88 -32.45 -6.69 -1.31
C TRP A 88 -32.96 -8.07 -0.90
N LEU A 89 -32.25 -9.13 -1.31
CA LEU A 89 -32.68 -10.51 -1.04
C LEU A 89 -31.73 -11.20 -0.06
N THR A 90 -32.31 -11.90 0.92
CA THR A 90 -31.61 -12.87 1.77
C THR A 90 -31.35 -14.14 0.98
N ALA A 91 -30.43 -15.00 1.44
CA ALA A 91 -30.13 -16.26 0.77
C ALA A 91 -31.38 -17.16 0.62
N LEU A 92 -32.25 -17.19 1.64
CA LEU A 92 -33.48 -17.98 1.61
C LEU A 92 -34.48 -17.49 0.55
N ARG A 93 -34.61 -16.16 0.40
CA ARG A 93 -35.52 -15.59 -0.62
C ARG A 93 -34.96 -15.73 -2.03
N GLU A 94 -33.64 -15.71 -2.19
CA GLU A 94 -32.99 -15.89 -3.49
C GLU A 94 -33.33 -17.24 -4.13
N ASP A 95 -33.51 -18.30 -3.33
CA ASP A 95 -33.87 -19.65 -3.83
C ASP A 95 -35.26 -19.76 -4.48
N GLU A 96 -36.10 -18.73 -4.34
CA GLU A 96 -37.44 -18.65 -4.94
C GLU A 96 -37.43 -18.05 -6.35
N TYR A 97 -36.32 -17.44 -6.78
CA TYR A 97 -36.27 -16.64 -8.00
C TYR A 97 -35.19 -17.09 -8.97
N VAL A 98 -35.41 -16.81 -10.26
CA VAL A 98 -34.42 -17.01 -11.32
C VAL A 98 -33.66 -15.70 -11.53
N ILE A 99 -32.34 -15.73 -11.36
CA ILE A 99 -31.52 -14.50 -11.36
C ILE A 99 -30.36 -14.60 -12.35
N THR A 100 -30.22 -13.62 -13.23
CA THR A 100 -29.13 -13.58 -14.23
C THR A 100 -27.98 -12.66 -13.81
N GLU A 101 -26.85 -12.77 -14.52
CA GLU A 101 -25.63 -12.00 -14.28
C GLU A 101 -25.72 -10.56 -14.83
N ALA A 102 -24.90 -9.66 -14.29
CA ALA A 102 -24.96 -8.22 -14.62
C ALA A 102 -24.56 -7.92 -16.08
N ILE A 103 -23.73 -8.79 -16.67
CA ILE A 103 -23.20 -8.70 -18.03
C ILE A 103 -24.12 -9.33 -19.09
N SER A 104 -25.25 -9.90 -18.69
CA SER A 104 -26.20 -10.51 -19.63
C SER A 104 -26.62 -9.56 -20.76
N ALA A 105 -26.66 -10.11 -21.97
CA ALA A 105 -26.93 -9.34 -23.18
C ALA A 105 -28.35 -8.76 -23.17
N ARG A 106 -28.46 -7.47 -23.48
CA ARG A 106 -29.70 -6.70 -23.48
C ARG A 106 -29.77 -5.75 -24.66
N ASN A 107 -30.99 -5.39 -25.08
CA ASN A 107 -31.21 -4.41 -26.14
C ASN A 107 -31.18 -2.97 -25.62
N GLU A 108 -31.29 -1.99 -26.52
CA GLU A 108 -31.30 -0.54 -26.18
C GLU A 108 -32.46 -0.12 -25.26
N LYS A 109 -33.51 -0.95 -25.15
CA LYS A 109 -34.67 -0.72 -24.27
C LYS A 109 -34.55 -1.43 -22.92
N ASN A 110 -33.36 -1.92 -22.56
CA ASN A 110 -33.09 -2.69 -21.35
C ASN A 110 -33.92 -3.99 -21.23
N GLU A 111 -34.28 -4.61 -22.36
CA GLU A 111 -34.87 -5.94 -22.39
C GLU A 111 -33.77 -6.99 -22.61
N LEU A 112 -33.83 -8.07 -21.83
CA LEU A 112 -32.91 -9.19 -21.93
C LEU A 112 -33.09 -9.95 -23.24
N LEU A 113 -31.98 -10.40 -23.84
CA LEU A 113 -32.00 -11.18 -25.08
C LEU A 113 -32.06 -12.68 -24.77
N SER A 114 -33.16 -13.35 -25.16
CA SER A 114 -33.30 -14.79 -24.99
C SER A 114 -32.42 -15.60 -25.97
N PRO A 115 -31.88 -16.75 -25.56
CA PRO A 115 -31.93 -17.33 -24.21
C PRO A 115 -30.89 -16.71 -23.27
N VAL A 116 -31.22 -16.64 -21.97
CA VAL A 116 -30.40 -16.00 -20.94
C VAL A 116 -29.86 -17.05 -19.98
N ASN A 117 -28.56 -17.04 -19.71
CA ASN A 117 -28.01 -17.87 -18.63
C ASN A 117 -28.38 -17.25 -17.28
N ALA A 118 -29.05 -18.03 -16.44
CA ALA A 118 -29.45 -17.59 -15.11
C ALA A 118 -29.26 -18.69 -14.09
N ARG A 119 -29.10 -18.29 -12.83
CA ARG A 119 -29.03 -19.20 -11.71
C ARG A 119 -30.41 -19.40 -11.11
N TYR A 120 -30.72 -20.63 -10.77
CA TYR A 120 -31.85 -21.01 -9.95
C TYR A 120 -31.34 -21.98 -8.88
N ARG A 121 -31.27 -21.50 -7.63
CA ARG A 121 -30.61 -22.19 -6.50
C ARG A 121 -29.15 -22.50 -6.84
N SER A 122 -28.77 -23.78 -6.83
CA SER A 122 -27.42 -24.25 -7.17
C SER A 122 -27.20 -24.50 -8.67
N PHE A 123 -28.24 -24.41 -9.51
CA PHE A 123 -28.15 -24.75 -10.93
C PHE A 123 -27.97 -23.50 -11.78
N ILE A 124 -27.14 -23.61 -12.82
CA ILE A 124 -26.98 -22.60 -13.87
C ILE A 124 -27.52 -23.21 -15.15
N GLU A 125 -28.63 -22.68 -15.63
CA GLU A 125 -29.33 -23.16 -16.81
C GLU A 125 -29.70 -21.99 -17.72
N SER A 126 -30.19 -22.30 -18.92
CA SER A 126 -30.62 -21.31 -19.90
C SER A 126 -32.14 -21.14 -19.80
N PHE A 127 -32.58 -19.91 -19.56
CA PHE A 127 -33.99 -19.55 -19.38
C PHE A 127 -34.44 -18.61 -20.50
N ASP A 128 -35.76 -18.51 -20.73
CA ASP A 128 -36.31 -17.41 -21.53
C ASP A 128 -36.18 -16.12 -20.71
N ALA A 129 -35.91 -14.99 -21.35
CA ALA A 129 -35.85 -13.67 -20.72
C ALA A 129 -37.10 -13.34 -19.89
N LYS A 130 -38.25 -13.90 -20.26
CA LYS A 130 -39.53 -13.71 -19.54
C LYS A 130 -39.58 -14.44 -18.20
N ASP A 131 -38.81 -15.51 -18.04
CA ASP A 131 -38.77 -16.34 -16.84
C ASP A 131 -37.72 -15.85 -15.83
N VAL A 132 -36.94 -14.83 -16.19
CA VAL A 132 -35.96 -14.20 -15.31
C VAL A 132 -36.66 -13.15 -14.44
N ASP A 133 -36.53 -13.31 -13.12
CA ASP A 133 -37.15 -12.41 -12.12
C ASP A 133 -36.24 -11.24 -11.73
N TYR A 134 -34.93 -11.48 -11.70
CA TYR A 134 -33.95 -10.49 -11.25
C TYR A 134 -32.65 -10.53 -12.06
N ILE A 135 -31.91 -9.42 -12.01
CA ILE A 135 -30.55 -9.31 -12.53
C ILE A 135 -29.64 -8.65 -11.48
N ASP A 136 -28.40 -9.10 -11.45
CA ASP A 136 -27.33 -8.54 -10.64
C ASP A 136 -27.09 -7.04 -10.91
N VAL A 137 -26.73 -6.27 -9.86
CA VAL A 137 -26.58 -4.80 -9.97
C VAL A 137 -25.25 -4.42 -10.61
N ASN A 138 -24.17 -5.13 -10.25
CA ASN A 138 -22.83 -4.84 -10.74
C ASN A 138 -21.99 -6.12 -10.76
N PRO A 139 -21.12 -6.34 -11.77
CA PRO A 139 -20.28 -7.54 -11.81
C PRO A 139 -19.35 -7.69 -10.60
N SER A 140 -18.88 -6.58 -10.01
CA SER A 140 -18.03 -6.61 -8.80
C SER A 140 -18.77 -7.03 -7.52
N GLN A 141 -20.10 -7.22 -7.56
CA GLN A 141 -20.88 -7.55 -6.37
C GLN A 141 -20.51 -8.91 -5.75
N VAL A 142 -19.93 -9.82 -6.53
CA VAL A 142 -19.59 -11.18 -6.10
C VAL A 142 -18.33 -11.20 -5.22
N VAL A 143 -17.45 -10.20 -5.39
CA VAL A 143 -16.13 -10.16 -4.75
C VAL A 143 -16.08 -9.11 -3.65
N SER A 144 -15.08 -9.21 -2.76
CA SER A 144 -14.81 -8.19 -1.74
C SER A 144 -14.13 -6.97 -2.35
N ILE A 145 -14.05 -5.90 -1.58
CA ILE A 145 -13.44 -4.64 -2.00
C ILE A 145 -11.95 -4.81 -2.36
N SER A 146 -11.19 -5.65 -1.63
CA SER A 146 -9.76 -5.86 -1.90
C SER A 146 -9.54 -6.69 -3.17
N THR A 147 -10.34 -7.73 -3.38
CA THR A 147 -10.33 -8.53 -4.61
C THR A 147 -10.83 -7.72 -5.80
N ALA A 148 -11.83 -6.87 -5.60
CA ALA A 148 -12.38 -5.98 -6.62
C ALA A 148 -11.40 -4.88 -7.07
N SER A 149 -10.32 -4.65 -6.32
CA SER A 149 -9.25 -3.68 -6.66
C SER A 149 -8.15 -4.27 -7.57
N ILE A 150 -8.27 -5.55 -7.94
CA ILE A 150 -7.35 -6.25 -8.84
C ILE A 150 -7.88 -6.10 -10.28
N PRO A 151 -7.17 -5.39 -11.19
CA PRO A 151 -7.57 -5.30 -12.59
C PRO A 151 -7.40 -6.67 -13.25
N PHE A 152 -8.16 -6.96 -14.31
CA PHE A 152 -8.07 -8.23 -15.04
C PHE A 152 -8.22 -9.50 -14.18
N LEU A 153 -8.95 -9.40 -13.06
CA LEU A 153 -9.17 -10.50 -12.12
C LEU A 153 -9.69 -11.76 -12.83
N GLU A 154 -10.51 -11.60 -13.87
CA GLU A 154 -11.06 -12.69 -14.68
C GLU A 154 -10.00 -13.52 -15.44
N ASN A 155 -8.75 -13.05 -15.51
CA ASN A 155 -7.63 -13.73 -16.16
C ASN A 155 -6.64 -14.35 -15.16
N ASP A 156 -6.96 -14.33 -13.86
CA ASP A 156 -6.14 -14.90 -12.81
C ASP A 156 -6.80 -16.14 -12.20
N ASP A 157 -5.99 -17.16 -11.91
CA ASP A 157 -6.42 -18.27 -11.06
C ASP A 157 -6.88 -17.78 -9.68
N ALA A 158 -7.94 -18.38 -9.14
CA ALA A 158 -8.54 -17.96 -7.88
C ALA A 158 -7.56 -17.98 -6.69
N ASN A 159 -6.61 -18.92 -6.67
CA ASN A 159 -5.60 -18.96 -5.61
C ASN A 159 -4.63 -17.78 -5.71
N ARG A 160 -4.32 -17.32 -6.92
CA ARG A 160 -3.48 -16.13 -7.13
C ARG A 160 -4.22 -14.85 -6.78
N ALA A 161 -5.50 -14.76 -7.15
CA ALA A 161 -6.36 -13.67 -6.73
C ALA A 161 -6.47 -13.56 -5.20
N LEU A 162 -6.63 -14.69 -4.50
CA LEU A 162 -6.62 -14.76 -3.03
C LEU A 162 -5.32 -14.20 -2.45
N MET A 163 -4.18 -14.65 -2.98
CA MET A 163 -2.87 -14.17 -2.57
C MET A 163 -2.72 -12.66 -2.84
N GLY A 164 -3.15 -12.19 -4.00
CA GLY A 164 -3.14 -10.78 -4.38
C GLY A 164 -3.94 -9.89 -3.44
N ALA A 165 -5.19 -10.26 -3.16
CA ALA A 165 -6.05 -9.56 -2.20
C ALA A 165 -5.41 -9.52 -0.80
N ASN A 166 -4.83 -10.64 -0.35
CA ASN A 166 -4.16 -10.72 0.95
C ASN A 166 -2.90 -9.85 1.03
N MET A 167 -2.08 -9.81 -0.02
CA MET A 167 -0.83 -9.06 -0.08
C MET A 167 -1.06 -7.54 -0.18
N GLN A 168 -2.10 -7.10 -0.88
CA GLN A 168 -2.46 -5.68 -0.92
C GLN A 168 -2.70 -5.10 0.49
N ARG A 169 -3.24 -5.88 1.42
CA ARG A 169 -3.44 -5.45 2.82
C ARG A 169 -2.13 -5.30 3.60
N GLN A 170 -1.09 -6.00 3.18
CA GLN A 170 0.26 -5.99 3.77
C GLN A 170 1.18 -4.93 3.17
N ALA A 171 0.71 -4.19 2.15
CA ALA A 171 1.49 -3.14 1.53
C ALA A 171 1.76 -2.00 2.52
N THR A 172 3.03 -1.60 2.64
CA THR A 172 3.47 -0.52 3.52
C THR A 172 3.27 0.83 2.84
N PRO A 173 2.67 1.82 3.50
CA PRO A 173 2.57 3.18 2.96
C PRO A 173 3.95 3.76 2.63
N LEU A 174 4.10 4.21 1.38
CA LEU A 174 5.34 4.81 0.87
C LEU A 174 5.41 6.30 1.20
N LEU A 175 6.62 6.86 1.14
CA LEU A 175 6.87 8.29 1.36
C LEU A 175 6.15 9.17 0.33
N LYS A 176 6.20 8.78 -0.95
CA LYS A 176 5.48 9.43 -2.06
C LYS A 176 4.73 8.36 -2.88
N PRO A 177 3.51 7.98 -2.48
CA PRO A 177 2.75 6.98 -3.22
C PRO A 177 2.18 7.54 -4.53
N TYR A 178 2.05 6.70 -5.55
CA TYR A 178 1.34 7.04 -6.78
C TYR A 178 0.17 6.09 -7.00
N ALA A 179 -0.96 6.65 -7.45
CA ALA A 179 -2.15 5.89 -7.80
C ALA A 179 -1.85 4.96 -8.99
N PRO A 180 -2.50 3.78 -9.07
CA PRO A 180 -2.27 2.84 -10.15
C PRO A 180 -2.68 3.43 -11.50
N THR A 181 -1.84 3.27 -12.52
CA THR A 181 -2.16 3.67 -13.90
C THR A 181 -3.30 2.82 -14.47
N VAL A 182 -3.34 1.54 -14.11
CA VAL A 182 -4.43 0.61 -14.44
C VAL A 182 -5.22 0.34 -13.16
N GLY A 183 -6.35 1.01 -12.99
CA GLY A 183 -7.22 0.90 -11.82
C GLY A 183 -8.52 0.14 -12.13
N THR A 184 -9.37 0.02 -11.12
CA THR A 184 -10.70 -0.62 -11.22
C THR A 184 -11.84 0.38 -11.02
N GLY A 185 -11.53 1.60 -10.56
CA GLY A 185 -12.47 2.66 -10.25
C GLY A 185 -12.93 2.67 -8.78
N LEU A 186 -12.57 1.63 -8.01
CA LEU A 186 -12.89 1.55 -6.58
C LEU A 186 -11.91 2.31 -5.69
N GLU A 187 -10.74 2.70 -6.22
CA GLU A 187 -9.65 3.32 -5.47
C GLU A 187 -10.11 4.60 -4.76
N TYR A 188 -10.93 5.43 -5.42
CA TYR A 188 -11.50 6.65 -4.84
C TYR A 188 -12.50 6.34 -3.72
N ALA A 189 -13.39 5.36 -3.94
CA ALA A 189 -14.39 4.96 -2.95
C ALA A 189 -13.72 4.39 -1.69
N ILE A 190 -12.70 3.55 -1.85
CA ILE A 190 -11.93 2.97 -0.73
C ILE A 190 -11.23 4.07 0.06
N ALA A 191 -10.59 5.01 -0.62
CA ALA A 191 -9.90 6.12 0.04
C ALA A 191 -10.87 6.98 0.85
N ARG A 192 -12.00 7.37 0.26
CA ARG A 192 -13.07 8.15 0.91
C ARG A 192 -13.63 7.44 2.15
N ASP A 193 -13.96 6.15 2.01
CA ASP A 193 -14.71 5.42 3.04
C ASP A 193 -13.81 4.79 4.13
N SER A 194 -12.48 4.80 3.95
CA SER A 194 -11.52 4.30 4.94
C SER A 194 -11.56 5.05 6.27
N GLY A 195 -11.90 6.35 6.26
CA GLY A 195 -11.81 7.25 7.40
C GLY A 195 -10.40 7.84 7.64
N MET A 196 -9.42 7.49 6.81
CA MET A 196 -8.07 8.06 6.86
C MET A 196 -7.94 9.36 6.06
N ALA A 197 -8.78 9.54 5.04
CA ALA A 197 -8.93 10.78 4.29
C ALA A 197 -9.85 11.76 5.01
N LEU A 198 -9.63 13.07 4.85
CA LEU A 198 -10.59 14.08 5.30
C LEU A 198 -11.59 14.38 4.18
N VAL A 199 -12.88 14.18 4.45
CA VAL A 199 -13.96 14.38 3.47
C VAL A 199 -14.81 15.60 3.84
N ALA A 200 -15.20 16.37 2.82
CA ALA A 200 -16.06 17.53 2.96
C ALA A 200 -17.49 17.14 3.40
N LYS A 201 -18.02 17.80 4.43
CA LYS A 201 -19.35 17.46 4.96
C LYS A 201 -20.50 18.14 4.22
N ALA A 202 -20.22 19.21 3.49
CA ALA A 202 -21.17 20.03 2.76
C ALA A 202 -20.41 20.86 1.72
N ASP A 203 -21.14 21.60 0.89
CA ASP A 203 -20.54 22.53 -0.06
C ASP A 203 -19.97 23.75 0.67
N GLY A 204 -18.84 24.26 0.17
CA GLY A 204 -18.17 25.40 0.78
C GLY A 204 -16.96 25.90 0.02
N THR A 205 -16.21 26.80 0.65
CA THR A 205 -14.97 27.36 0.11
C THR A 205 -13.82 27.21 1.11
N VAL A 206 -12.65 26.84 0.62
CA VAL A 206 -11.44 26.74 1.43
C VAL A 206 -10.92 28.13 1.79
N VAL A 207 -10.76 28.40 3.08
CA VAL A 207 -10.32 29.72 3.60
C VAL A 207 -8.81 29.75 3.89
N ALA A 208 -8.29 28.67 4.47
CA ALA A 208 -6.88 28.55 4.83
C ALA A 208 -6.43 27.09 4.75
N VAL A 209 -5.21 26.88 4.26
CA VAL A 209 -4.57 25.57 4.14
C VAL A 209 -3.14 25.68 4.64
N ASP A 210 -2.81 24.91 5.66
CA ASP A 210 -1.46 24.75 6.19
C ASP A 210 -1.06 23.27 6.15
N GLY A 211 0.21 22.99 6.48
CA GLY A 211 0.66 21.63 6.72
C GLY A 211 -0.20 20.94 7.77
N ASP A 212 -0.50 21.60 8.89
CA ASP A 212 -1.11 20.98 10.07
C ASP A 212 -2.60 21.26 10.23
N SER A 213 -3.17 22.19 9.47
CA SER A 213 -4.58 22.54 9.59
C SER A 213 -5.23 22.97 8.29
N LEU A 214 -6.53 22.72 8.18
CA LEU A 214 -7.37 23.10 7.05
C LEU A 214 -8.61 23.82 7.57
N SER A 215 -8.96 24.98 6.99
CA SER A 215 -10.16 25.74 7.36
C SER A 215 -11.09 25.90 6.17
N ILE A 216 -12.35 25.51 6.34
CA ILE A 216 -13.40 25.59 5.31
C ILE A 216 -14.57 26.41 5.81
N ARG A 217 -15.06 27.32 4.97
CA ARG A 217 -16.31 28.04 5.16
C ARG A 217 -17.41 27.31 4.40
N TYR A 218 -18.29 26.63 5.13
CA TYR A 218 -19.45 25.96 4.54
C TYR A 218 -20.58 26.96 4.30
N ASP A 219 -21.26 26.83 3.17
CA ASP A 219 -22.22 27.82 2.69
C ASP A 219 -23.43 28.00 3.64
N HIS A 220 -23.82 26.94 4.36
CA HIS A 220 -24.96 26.97 5.29
C HIS A 220 -24.59 27.22 6.75
N ALA A 221 -23.30 27.21 7.11
CA ALA A 221 -22.89 27.24 8.53
C ALA A 221 -22.50 28.64 9.03
N GLY A 222 -22.21 29.60 8.13
CA GLY A 222 -21.76 30.97 8.48
C GLY A 222 -20.43 31.07 9.24
N VAL A 223 -19.91 29.94 9.75
CA VAL A 223 -18.70 29.84 10.58
C VAL A 223 -17.65 28.97 9.87
N ASN A 224 -16.40 29.40 9.95
CA ASN A 224 -15.26 28.64 9.44
C ASN A 224 -15.03 27.41 10.32
N LYS A 225 -15.10 26.23 9.72
CA LYS A 225 -14.75 24.98 10.39
C LYS A 225 -13.28 24.67 10.17
N ARG A 226 -12.51 24.65 11.27
CA ARG A 226 -11.10 24.28 11.28
C ARG A 226 -10.92 22.79 11.59
N TYR A 227 -10.09 22.14 10.81
CA TYR A 227 -9.68 20.75 10.95
C TYR A 227 -8.18 20.69 11.27
N HIS A 228 -7.80 19.89 12.25
CA HIS A 228 -6.41 19.58 12.54
C HIS A 228 -6.02 18.29 11.82
N LEU A 229 -4.94 18.34 11.05
CA LEU A 229 -4.46 17.21 10.27
C LEU A 229 -3.56 16.32 11.13
N THR A 230 -3.64 15.02 10.90
CA THR A 230 -2.76 14.06 11.57
C THR A 230 -1.40 14.05 10.89
N LYS A 231 -0.32 14.30 11.65
CA LYS A 231 1.06 14.29 11.15
C LYS A 231 1.91 13.27 11.87
N PHE A 232 2.63 12.45 11.10
CA PHE A 232 3.62 11.49 11.59
C PHE A 232 3.16 10.71 12.83
N LYS A 233 1.90 10.25 12.83
CA LYS A 233 1.34 9.49 13.94
C LYS A 233 1.68 8.02 13.75
N ARG A 234 2.24 7.38 14.78
CA ARG A 234 2.50 5.93 14.78
C ARG A 234 1.19 5.15 14.56
N SER A 235 1.24 4.18 13.67
CA SER A 235 0.18 3.18 13.47
C SER A 235 0.42 1.94 14.35
N ASN A 236 -0.56 1.04 14.43
CA ASN A 236 -0.42 -0.21 15.20
C ASN A 236 0.64 -1.17 14.64
N GLN A 237 1.11 -0.95 13.40
CA GLN A 237 2.14 -1.76 12.73
C GLN A 237 3.39 -0.92 12.49
N ASP A 238 3.62 0.07 13.36
CA ASP A 238 4.82 0.90 13.37
C ASP A 238 5.05 1.69 12.08
N THR A 239 4.02 1.85 11.23
CA THR A 239 4.07 2.72 10.05
C THR A 239 3.66 4.16 10.40
N SER A 240 4.00 5.11 9.54
CA SER A 240 3.60 6.51 9.69
C SER A 240 2.23 6.81 9.08
N ASN A 241 1.30 7.28 9.90
CA ASN A 241 0.06 7.90 9.45
C ASN A 241 0.26 9.42 9.35
N SER A 242 0.32 9.93 8.12
CA SER A 242 0.44 11.36 7.84
C SER A 242 -0.57 11.77 6.79
N GLN A 243 -1.22 12.91 7.02
CA GLN A 243 -2.23 13.47 6.14
C GLN A 243 -1.67 14.66 5.35
N THR A 244 -2.02 14.77 4.06
CA THR A 244 -1.53 15.83 3.17
C THR A 244 -2.71 16.54 2.48
N PRO A 245 -2.85 17.87 2.60
CA PRO A 245 -3.95 18.59 1.98
C PRO A 245 -3.82 18.59 0.45
N ILE A 246 -4.94 18.34 -0.24
CA ILE A 246 -5.05 18.33 -1.71
C ILE A 246 -5.50 19.71 -2.21
N VAL A 247 -6.49 20.28 -1.52
CA VAL A 247 -7.16 21.53 -1.89
C VAL A 247 -6.29 22.77 -1.62
N ARG A 248 -6.58 23.86 -2.34
CA ARG A 248 -5.92 25.17 -2.14
C ARG A 248 -6.88 26.23 -1.59
N VAL A 249 -6.30 27.29 -1.02
CA VAL A 249 -7.06 28.46 -0.57
C VAL A 249 -7.86 29.07 -1.72
N GLY A 250 -9.15 29.31 -1.48
CA GLY A 250 -10.09 29.87 -2.46
C GLY A 250 -10.81 28.84 -3.34
N GLU A 251 -10.45 27.55 -3.25
CA GLU A 251 -11.10 26.49 -4.00
C GLU A 251 -12.51 26.19 -3.46
N LYS A 252 -13.46 25.96 -4.35
CA LYS A 252 -14.81 25.49 -4.00
C LYS A 252 -14.77 23.98 -3.79
N VAL A 253 -15.39 23.53 -2.71
CA VAL A 253 -15.47 22.12 -2.35
C VAL A 253 -16.91 21.66 -2.33
N PHE A 254 -17.15 20.42 -2.74
CA PHE A 254 -18.46 19.80 -2.77
C PHE A 254 -18.60 18.78 -1.65
N LYS A 255 -19.84 18.53 -1.22
CA LYS A 255 -20.14 17.45 -0.29
C LYS A 255 -19.56 16.12 -0.79
N ASP A 256 -18.98 15.36 0.14
CA ASP A 256 -18.37 14.04 -0.10
C ASP A 256 -17.06 14.06 -0.92
N GLN A 257 -16.55 15.24 -1.28
CA GLN A 257 -15.23 15.40 -1.89
C GLN A 257 -14.11 15.16 -0.86
N ILE A 258 -13.07 14.41 -1.25
CA ILE A 258 -11.85 14.27 -0.46
C ILE A 258 -11.02 15.56 -0.51
N LEU A 259 -10.69 16.08 0.66
CA LEU A 259 -9.97 17.34 0.86
C LEU A 259 -8.50 17.14 1.19
N VAL A 260 -8.20 16.04 1.89
CA VAL A 260 -6.89 15.72 2.44
C VAL A 260 -6.66 14.23 2.26
N ASP A 261 -5.53 13.89 1.63
CA ASP A 261 -5.06 12.53 1.47
C ASP A 261 -4.56 11.98 2.80
N GLY A 262 -4.88 10.70 3.06
CA GLY A 262 -4.28 9.92 4.14
C GLY A 262 -2.97 9.23 3.70
N PRO A 263 -2.44 8.32 4.54
CA PRO A 263 -1.33 7.46 4.14
C PRO A 263 -1.76 6.56 2.96
N ALA A 264 -0.84 6.30 2.03
CA ALA A 264 -1.08 5.48 0.84
C ALA A 264 -2.27 5.97 -0.03
N MET A 265 -2.35 7.29 -0.25
CA MET A 265 -3.32 7.93 -1.13
C MET A 265 -2.65 8.97 -2.02
N GLN A 266 -3.22 9.20 -3.20
CA GLN A 266 -2.82 10.29 -4.09
C GLN A 266 -4.06 10.90 -4.75
N ASN A 267 -4.28 12.20 -4.53
CA ASN A 267 -5.40 12.96 -5.11
C ASN A 267 -6.77 12.31 -4.83
N GLY A 268 -6.96 11.74 -3.64
CA GLY A 268 -8.19 11.08 -3.23
C GLY A 268 -8.34 9.63 -3.70
N GLU A 269 -7.37 9.07 -4.41
CA GLU A 269 -7.37 7.65 -4.79
C GLU A 269 -6.43 6.83 -3.90
N LEU A 270 -6.78 5.56 -3.69
CA LEU A 270 -5.91 4.59 -3.03
C LEU A 270 -4.62 4.37 -3.85
N ALA A 271 -3.47 4.54 -3.20
CA ALA A 271 -2.15 4.43 -3.78
C ALA A 271 -1.24 3.59 -2.86
N LEU A 272 -1.32 2.26 -2.99
CA LEU A 272 -0.58 1.31 -2.14
C LEU A 272 0.88 1.09 -2.54
N GLY A 273 1.27 1.48 -3.77
CA GLY A 273 2.54 1.15 -4.37
C GLY A 273 2.98 2.13 -5.46
N GLN A 274 3.67 1.61 -6.47
CA GLN A 274 4.32 2.38 -7.53
C GLN A 274 4.12 1.73 -8.89
N ASN A 275 3.93 2.55 -9.91
CA ASN A 275 3.95 2.13 -11.31
C ASN A 275 5.41 2.06 -11.78
N VAL A 276 5.91 0.88 -12.11
CA VAL A 276 7.33 0.66 -12.46
C VAL A 276 7.48 -0.07 -13.79
N LEU A 277 8.56 0.21 -14.51
CA LEU A 277 8.87 -0.44 -15.78
C LEU A 277 9.48 -1.82 -15.53
N ILE A 278 8.73 -2.86 -15.88
CA ILE A 278 9.13 -4.26 -15.67
C ILE A 278 9.47 -4.94 -16.99
N ALA A 279 10.35 -5.94 -16.94
CA ALA A 279 10.60 -6.85 -18.06
C ALA A 279 10.58 -8.31 -17.61
N PHE A 280 9.94 -9.17 -18.40
CA PHE A 280 9.93 -10.62 -18.19
C PHE A 280 11.08 -11.30 -18.94
N THR A 281 12.23 -11.42 -18.29
CA THR A 281 13.42 -12.07 -18.84
C THR A 281 14.23 -12.74 -17.73
N THR A 282 15.03 -13.75 -18.06
CA THR A 282 15.97 -14.34 -17.10
C THR A 282 17.27 -13.55 -17.12
N TRP A 283 17.81 -13.22 -15.95
CA TRP A 283 19.04 -12.43 -15.85
C TRP A 283 20.04 -13.10 -14.91
N SER A 284 21.07 -13.74 -15.50
CA SER A 284 22.19 -14.41 -14.82
C SER A 284 21.84 -15.25 -13.57
N GLY A 285 20.63 -15.81 -13.50
CA GLY A 285 20.12 -16.58 -12.36
C GLY A 285 19.72 -15.75 -11.12
N TYR A 286 19.83 -14.43 -11.14
CA TYR A 286 19.48 -13.59 -9.98
C TYR A 286 17.97 -13.49 -9.76
N ASN A 287 17.17 -13.69 -10.80
CA ASN A 287 15.72 -13.85 -10.69
C ASN A 287 15.28 -15.32 -10.79
N TYR A 288 16.09 -16.25 -10.27
CA TYR A 288 15.69 -17.64 -10.13
C TYR A 288 14.47 -17.77 -9.19
N GLU A 289 13.59 -18.74 -9.46
CA GLU A 289 12.30 -18.90 -8.75
C GLU A 289 11.48 -17.59 -8.79
N ASP A 290 11.23 -17.03 -7.61
CA ASP A 290 10.47 -15.81 -7.36
C ASP A 290 11.38 -14.63 -6.96
N ALA A 291 12.69 -14.74 -7.18
CA ALA A 291 13.59 -13.63 -6.90
C ALA A 291 13.37 -12.47 -7.87
N ILE A 292 13.52 -11.24 -7.36
CA ILE A 292 13.32 -10.00 -8.10
C ILE A 292 14.66 -9.25 -8.17
N VAL A 293 15.01 -8.79 -9.37
CA VAL A 293 16.15 -7.91 -9.58
C VAL A 293 15.64 -6.48 -9.72
N LEU A 294 16.23 -5.56 -8.95
CA LEU A 294 15.87 -4.13 -8.96
C LEU A 294 17.01 -3.29 -9.54
N SER A 295 16.65 -2.21 -10.23
CA SER A 295 17.56 -1.12 -10.59
C SER A 295 17.94 -0.28 -9.36
N SER A 296 19.19 0.18 -9.28
CA SER A 296 19.64 1.10 -8.22
C SER A 296 18.88 2.42 -8.24
N ARG A 297 18.34 2.82 -9.40
CA ARG A 297 17.45 3.98 -9.57
C ARG A 297 16.31 3.99 -8.55
N LEU A 298 15.68 2.85 -8.31
CA LEU A 298 14.53 2.74 -7.40
C LEU A 298 14.90 3.03 -5.93
N VAL A 299 16.16 2.82 -5.57
CA VAL A 299 16.71 3.08 -4.23
C VAL A 299 17.18 4.53 -4.10
N GLU A 300 17.84 5.03 -5.14
CA GLU A 300 18.36 6.40 -5.22
C GLU A 300 17.23 7.43 -5.24
N ASP A 301 16.19 7.19 -6.04
CA ASP A 301 15.01 8.05 -6.17
C ASP A 301 14.00 7.86 -5.01
N ASP A 302 14.32 7.05 -3.99
CA ASP A 302 13.45 6.77 -2.82
C ASP A 302 12.02 6.28 -3.17
N ILE A 303 11.88 5.55 -4.28
CA ILE A 303 10.58 5.14 -4.85
C ILE A 303 9.78 4.22 -3.90
N PHE A 304 10.46 3.26 -3.27
CA PHE A 304 9.87 2.29 -2.32
C PHE A 304 10.30 2.55 -0.86
N THR A 305 10.58 3.81 -0.53
CA THR A 305 10.98 4.19 0.82
C THR A 305 9.75 4.42 1.70
N SER A 306 9.75 3.87 2.92
CA SER A 306 8.68 4.02 3.92
C SER A 306 9.18 4.67 5.20
N ILE A 307 8.28 5.30 5.96
CA ILE A 307 8.58 5.84 7.30
C ILE A 307 8.01 4.90 8.34
N HIS A 308 8.87 4.44 9.25
CA HIS A 308 8.50 3.64 10.41
C HIS A 308 8.69 4.46 11.69
N ILE A 309 7.83 4.25 12.68
CA ILE A 309 7.87 4.97 13.95
C ILE A 309 7.82 3.94 15.07
N ASP A 310 8.98 3.71 15.67
CA ASP A 310 9.15 2.75 16.75
C ASP A 310 8.94 3.44 18.10
N GLU A 311 8.20 2.79 19.00
CA GLU A 311 7.98 3.25 20.38
C GLU A 311 8.88 2.47 21.33
N HIS A 312 9.82 3.17 21.95
CA HIS A 312 10.63 2.63 23.04
C HIS A 312 10.14 3.20 24.36
N THR A 313 9.84 2.31 25.31
CA THR A 313 9.32 2.69 26.62
C THR A 313 10.28 2.23 27.71
N ILE A 314 10.50 3.09 28.70
CA ILE A 314 11.19 2.75 29.94
C ILE A 314 10.32 3.17 31.12
N GLU A 315 10.24 2.26 32.10
CA GLU A 315 9.52 2.48 33.35
C GLU A 315 10.53 2.66 34.47
N CYS A 316 10.24 3.62 35.35
CA CYS A 316 10.98 3.90 36.56
C CYS A 316 10.19 3.31 37.74
N LEU A 317 10.79 2.33 38.42
CA LEU A 317 10.11 1.50 39.42
C LEU A 317 10.55 1.82 40.84
N ARG A 318 9.63 1.67 41.79
CA ARG A 318 9.94 1.56 43.22
C ARG A 318 10.43 0.15 43.52
N THR A 319 11.69 0.01 43.93
CA THR A 319 12.23 -1.29 44.31
C THR A 319 12.43 -1.38 45.81
N LYS A 320 12.51 -2.62 46.34
CA LYS A 320 12.78 -2.84 47.78
C LYS A 320 14.12 -2.25 48.25
N ASN A 321 15.08 -2.09 47.34
CA ASN A 321 16.42 -1.60 47.65
C ASN A 321 16.54 -0.07 47.48
N GLY A 322 15.45 0.61 47.11
CA GLY A 322 15.41 2.03 46.77
C GLY A 322 14.68 2.27 45.46
N ASP A 323 14.33 3.53 45.23
CA ASP A 323 13.67 3.94 43.99
C ASP A 323 14.68 3.98 42.85
N GLU A 324 14.24 3.58 41.65
CA GLU A 324 15.01 3.88 40.44
C GLU A 324 14.94 5.38 40.14
N GLU A 325 15.98 5.90 39.50
CA GLU A 325 16.06 7.31 39.17
C GLU A 325 16.40 7.48 37.69
N ILE A 326 15.71 8.41 37.03
CA ILE A 326 16.04 8.89 35.69
C ILE A 326 17.05 10.02 35.87
N THR A 327 18.24 9.87 35.30
CA THR A 327 19.33 10.82 35.50
C THR A 327 20.35 10.75 34.37
N ARG A 328 20.94 11.91 34.04
CA ARG A 328 22.11 12.02 33.17
C ARG A 328 23.37 11.41 33.81
N GLN A 329 23.42 11.27 35.13
CA GLN A 329 24.58 10.75 35.87
C GLN A 329 24.67 9.22 35.85
N ILE A 330 24.96 8.67 34.68
CA ILE A 330 25.03 7.21 34.48
C ILE A 330 26.45 6.70 34.78
N PRO A 331 26.62 5.65 35.60
CA PRO A 331 27.94 5.11 35.91
C PRO A 331 28.57 4.43 34.69
N ASN A 332 29.88 4.62 34.48
CA ASN A 332 30.70 3.97 33.44
C ASN A 332 30.34 4.36 32.00
N VAL A 333 29.69 5.50 31.82
CA VAL A 333 29.33 6.04 30.50
C VAL A 333 30.16 7.29 30.23
N SER A 334 30.81 7.33 29.06
CA SER A 334 31.58 8.49 28.59
C SER A 334 30.70 9.71 28.34
N ASP A 335 31.26 10.91 28.39
CA ASP A 335 30.50 12.15 28.12
C ASP A 335 30.01 12.24 26.67
N ASP A 336 30.72 11.63 25.72
CA ASP A 336 30.28 11.54 24.32
C ASP A 336 28.99 10.72 24.16
N ALA A 337 28.85 9.60 24.87
CA ALA A 337 27.63 8.80 24.86
C ALA A 337 26.43 9.52 25.51
N LYS A 338 26.66 10.60 26.26
CA LYS A 338 25.63 11.44 26.90
C LYS A 338 25.35 12.73 26.11
N ARG A 339 25.98 12.94 24.95
CA ARG A 339 25.92 14.22 24.21
C ARG A 339 24.50 14.65 23.84
N TYR A 340 23.62 13.71 23.55
CA TYR A 340 22.25 13.97 23.13
C TYR A 340 21.22 13.94 24.25
N LEU A 341 21.62 13.59 25.47
CA LEU A 341 20.75 13.66 26.63
C LEU A 341 20.59 15.13 27.06
N ASP A 342 19.47 15.45 27.69
CA ASP A 342 19.23 16.71 28.37
C ASP A 342 19.78 16.68 29.82
N GLU A 343 19.38 17.66 30.65
CA GLU A 343 19.78 17.74 32.06
C GLU A 343 19.16 16.62 32.91
N ASP A 344 17.93 16.19 32.57
CA ASP A 344 17.20 15.11 33.24
C ASP A 344 17.73 13.72 32.83
N GLY A 345 18.49 13.62 31.74
CA GLY A 345 19.02 12.37 31.21
C GLY A 345 18.13 11.73 30.15
N ILE A 346 17.28 12.52 29.48
CA ILE A 346 16.38 12.09 28.42
C ILE A 346 16.90 12.60 27.07
N ILE A 347 16.80 11.79 26.03
CA ILE A 347 17.21 12.17 24.68
C ILE A 347 16.43 13.38 24.15
N MET A 348 17.12 14.30 23.48
CA MET A 348 16.50 15.46 22.84
C MET A 348 15.73 15.09 21.57
N VAL A 349 14.58 15.73 21.36
CA VAL A 349 13.81 15.61 20.11
C VAL A 349 14.62 16.18 18.94
N GLY A 350 14.70 15.44 17.84
CA GLY A 350 15.50 15.78 16.66
C GLY A 350 16.92 15.20 16.67
N ALA A 351 17.35 14.52 17.74
CA ALA A 351 18.63 13.82 17.76
C ALA A 351 18.59 12.61 16.81
N GLU A 352 19.66 12.45 16.03
CA GLU A 352 19.93 11.24 15.24
C GLU A 352 20.69 10.25 16.12
N VAL A 353 20.09 9.07 16.32
CA VAL A 353 20.57 8.05 17.24
C VAL A 353 20.87 6.76 16.49
N TYR A 354 21.96 6.11 16.89
CA TYR A 354 22.41 4.84 16.34
C TYR A 354 22.32 3.72 17.38
N GLU A 355 22.52 2.48 16.94
CA GLU A 355 22.51 1.32 17.83
C GLU A 355 23.43 1.51 19.05
N GLY A 356 22.89 1.26 20.25
CA GLY A 356 23.63 1.39 21.50
C GLY A 356 23.64 2.79 22.12
N ASP A 357 23.21 3.84 21.40
CA ASP A 357 23.04 5.17 21.99
C ASP A 357 22.01 5.15 23.11
N ILE A 358 22.23 6.01 24.13
CA ILE A 358 21.36 6.07 25.30
C ILE A 358 20.17 6.98 25.01
N LEU A 359 18.96 6.42 25.12
CA LEU A 359 17.69 7.11 24.94
C LEU A 359 17.20 7.74 26.25
N VAL A 360 17.32 7.01 27.35
CA VAL A 360 17.00 7.50 28.70
C VAL A 360 18.01 6.93 29.67
N GLY A 361 18.73 7.82 30.35
CA GLY A 361 19.59 7.49 31.47
C GLY A 361 18.75 7.02 32.66
N LYS A 362 18.94 5.77 33.08
CA LYS A 362 18.29 5.21 34.28
C LYS A 362 19.31 4.51 35.16
N THR A 363 19.22 4.78 36.46
CA THR A 363 20.04 4.13 37.47
C THR A 363 19.16 3.36 38.45
N SER A 364 19.52 2.09 38.70
CA SER A 364 18.86 1.29 39.74
C SER A 364 19.80 1.05 40.93
N PRO A 365 19.30 1.06 42.17
CA PRO A 365 20.11 0.73 43.34
C PRO A 365 20.56 -0.74 43.29
N LYS A 366 21.84 -0.98 43.54
CA LYS A 366 22.47 -2.30 43.56
C LYS A 366 22.50 -2.81 45.01
N ALA A 367 22.03 -4.03 45.23
CA ALA A 367 22.21 -4.70 46.52
C ALA A 367 23.71 -4.88 46.82
N GLN A 368 24.10 -4.81 48.10
CA GLN A 368 25.48 -5.10 48.49
C GLN A 368 25.78 -6.58 48.21
N VAL A 369 26.70 -6.82 47.27
CA VAL A 369 27.22 -8.15 46.94
C VAL A 369 28.65 -8.22 47.49
N GLU A 370 29.00 -9.34 48.12
CA GLU A 370 30.40 -9.60 48.49
C GLU A 370 31.26 -9.70 47.23
N GLN A 371 32.24 -8.80 47.13
CA GLN A 371 33.20 -8.77 46.03
C GLN A 371 34.31 -9.79 46.25
N THR A 372 34.85 -10.32 45.15
CA THR A 372 35.98 -11.25 45.21
C THR A 372 37.27 -10.54 45.62
N SER A 373 38.28 -11.30 46.05
CA SER A 373 39.57 -10.75 46.48
C SER A 373 40.27 -9.98 45.36
N GLU A 374 40.10 -10.41 44.10
CA GLU A 374 40.66 -9.76 42.92
C GLU A 374 40.02 -8.39 42.65
N GLU A 375 38.68 -8.29 42.76
CA GLU A 375 37.97 -7.02 42.60
C GLU A 375 38.32 -6.02 43.70
N LYS A 376 38.47 -6.50 44.95
CA LYS A 376 38.92 -5.68 46.08
C LYS A 376 40.34 -5.15 45.87
N LEU A 377 41.23 -5.99 45.34
CA LEU A 377 42.60 -5.58 45.02
C LEU A 377 42.61 -4.51 43.91
N LEU A 378 41.84 -4.71 42.83
CA LEU A 378 41.69 -3.75 41.74
C LEU A 378 41.20 -2.39 42.24
N GLN A 379 40.18 -2.37 43.10
CA GLN A 379 39.67 -1.13 43.69
C GLN A 379 40.71 -0.42 44.56
N ALA A 380 41.50 -1.18 45.34
CA ALA A 380 42.56 -0.62 46.15
C ALA A 380 43.67 0.02 45.28
N ILE A 381 43.98 -0.59 44.13
CA ILE A 381 44.98 -0.07 43.18
C ILE A 381 44.49 1.22 42.50
N PHE A 382 43.25 1.24 42.01
CA PHE A 382 42.70 2.39 41.27
C PHE A 382 42.01 3.44 42.14
N ALA A 383 41.96 3.23 43.46
CA ALA A 383 41.21 4.06 44.41
C ALA A 383 39.74 4.31 44.00
N GLU A 384 39.13 3.35 43.29
CA GLU A 384 37.75 3.46 42.83
C GLU A 384 36.78 3.14 43.97
N LYS A 385 35.84 4.05 44.24
CA LYS A 385 34.77 3.83 45.21
C LYS A 385 33.75 2.82 44.66
N VAL A 386 33.28 1.93 45.54
CA VAL A 386 32.17 1.03 45.23
C VAL A 386 30.92 1.85 44.90
N ARG A 387 30.47 1.73 43.66
CA ARG A 387 29.25 2.41 43.20
C ARG A 387 28.02 1.64 43.68
N GLN A 388 27.09 2.36 44.31
CA GLN A 388 25.86 1.78 44.86
C GLN A 388 24.76 1.61 43.80
N VAL A 389 24.95 2.14 42.59
CA VAL A 389 23.96 2.11 41.50
C VAL A 389 24.49 1.35 40.28
N LYS A 390 23.59 0.72 39.54
CA LYS A 390 23.86 0.09 38.24
C LYS A 390 23.18 0.85 37.11
N ASP A 391 23.78 0.81 35.92
CA ASP A 391 23.16 1.28 34.68
C ASP A 391 21.99 0.35 34.31
N SER A 392 20.80 0.92 34.20
CA SER A 392 19.57 0.27 33.70
C SER A 392 18.90 1.11 32.62
N SER A 393 19.70 1.94 31.96
CA SER A 393 19.28 2.90 30.93
C SER A 393 18.65 2.21 29.72
N LEU A 394 17.73 2.92 29.08
CA LEU A 394 17.18 2.53 27.79
C LEU A 394 18.19 2.90 26.70
N LYS A 395 18.56 1.92 25.87
CA LYS A 395 19.46 2.10 24.73
C LYS A 395 18.72 1.77 23.44
N VAL A 396 19.15 2.37 22.34
CA VAL A 396 18.63 2.03 21.00
C VAL A 396 18.93 0.56 20.71
N PRO A 397 17.91 -0.27 20.42
CA PRO A 397 18.12 -1.67 20.07
C PRO A 397 18.77 -1.80 18.69
N HIS A 398 19.25 -3.01 18.37
CA HIS A 398 19.74 -3.31 17.02
C HIS A 398 18.64 -3.09 15.96
N GLY A 399 18.97 -2.42 14.86
CA GLY A 399 18.05 -1.97 13.81
C GLY A 399 17.15 -0.81 14.22
N GLY A 400 17.35 -0.21 15.39
CA GLY A 400 16.53 0.87 15.95
C GLY A 400 16.97 2.28 15.54
N GLU A 401 17.91 2.41 14.61
CA GLU A 401 18.51 3.69 14.22
C GLU A 401 17.51 4.64 13.56
N GLY A 402 17.62 5.94 13.85
CA GLY A 402 16.73 6.94 13.29
C GLY A 402 16.76 8.26 14.02
N VAL A 403 15.74 9.08 13.78
CA VAL A 403 15.62 10.42 14.39
C VAL A 403 14.55 10.40 15.46
N VAL A 404 14.87 10.93 16.64
CA VAL A 404 13.89 11.06 17.72
C VAL A 404 12.79 12.05 17.31
N ALA A 405 11.58 11.55 17.09
CA ALA A 405 10.43 12.32 16.63
C ALA A 405 9.65 12.96 17.78
N ALA A 406 9.51 12.24 18.90
CA ALA A 406 8.79 12.75 20.07
C ALA A 406 9.22 12.03 21.35
N VAL A 407 9.13 12.75 22.46
CA VAL A 407 9.30 12.21 23.81
C VAL A 407 8.06 12.53 24.63
N LYS A 408 7.51 11.54 25.32
CA LYS A 408 6.36 11.70 26.22
C LYS A 408 6.71 11.19 27.60
N ARG A 409 6.44 12.01 28.61
CA ARG A 409 6.70 11.73 30.01
C ARG A 409 5.37 11.61 30.75
N PHE A 410 5.17 10.50 31.44
CA PHE A 410 4.01 10.26 32.29
C PHE A 410 4.51 10.03 33.71
N SER A 411 4.12 10.91 34.63
CA SER A 411 4.46 10.78 36.04
C SER A 411 3.21 10.77 36.90
N VAL A 412 3.30 10.13 38.07
CA VAL A 412 2.25 10.19 39.11
C VAL A 412 2.04 11.64 39.58
N GLN A 413 3.11 12.43 39.67
CA GLN A 413 3.06 13.83 40.10
C GLN A 413 2.24 14.70 39.14
N SER A 414 2.25 14.37 37.85
CA SER A 414 1.45 15.03 36.82
C SER A 414 -0.02 14.59 36.81
N GLY A 415 -0.45 13.74 37.76
CA GLY A 415 -1.82 13.25 37.87
C GLY A 415 -2.19 12.13 36.89
N ASN A 416 -1.20 11.43 36.32
CA ASN A 416 -1.46 10.27 35.47
C ASN A 416 -1.70 9.02 36.31
N ASP A 417 -2.66 8.21 35.89
CA ASP A 417 -2.94 6.90 36.49
C ASP A 417 -1.87 5.90 36.01
N LEU A 418 -0.99 5.50 36.94
CA LEU A 418 0.12 4.56 36.72
C LEU A 418 -0.01 3.41 37.71
N ASN A 419 0.57 2.26 37.40
CA ASN A 419 0.61 1.13 38.33
C ASN A 419 1.30 1.52 39.64
N ASP A 420 0.89 0.94 40.77
CA ASP A 420 1.34 1.31 42.13
C ASP A 420 2.87 1.36 42.30
N ASP A 421 3.60 0.48 41.61
CA ASP A 421 5.07 0.38 41.68
C ASP A 421 5.80 1.30 40.67
N VAL A 422 5.08 1.94 39.75
CA VAL A 422 5.65 2.76 38.68
C VAL A 422 5.60 4.24 39.05
N ILE A 423 6.77 4.85 39.20
CA ILE A 423 6.91 6.28 39.51
C ILE A 423 6.67 7.12 38.25
N GLU A 424 7.28 6.68 37.15
CA GLU A 424 7.34 7.42 35.91
C GLU A 424 7.49 6.48 34.71
N ILE A 425 6.86 6.83 33.60
CA ILE A 425 7.02 6.17 32.30
C ILE A 425 7.48 7.21 31.28
N ILE A 426 8.58 6.92 30.61
CA ILE A 426 9.07 7.72 29.47
C ILE A 426 8.89 6.89 28.20
N LYS A 427 8.24 7.50 27.20
CA LYS A 427 8.05 6.95 25.87
C LYS A 427 8.79 7.79 24.85
N ILE A 428 9.62 7.15 24.04
CA ILE A 428 10.40 7.77 22.98
C ILE A 428 9.96 7.18 21.66
N PHE A 429 9.66 8.07 20.72
CA PHE A 429 9.28 7.71 19.36
C PHE A 429 10.46 7.99 18.44
N ILE A 430 10.99 6.96 17.79
CA ILE A 430 12.08 7.09 16.81
C ILE A 430 11.47 6.89 15.42
N ALA A 431 11.63 7.89 14.56
CA ALA A 431 11.24 7.80 13.17
C ALA A 431 12.42 7.31 12.32
N GLN A 432 12.18 6.24 11.57
CA GLN A 432 13.15 5.58 10.70
C GLN A 432 12.72 5.69 9.25
N LYS A 433 13.65 6.06 8.37
CA LYS A 433 13.43 6.04 6.93
C LYS A 433 13.94 4.71 6.37
N ARG A 434 13.04 3.77 6.10
CA ARG A 434 13.40 2.44 5.60
C ARG A 434 13.34 2.39 4.09
N LYS A 435 14.52 2.39 3.46
CA LYS A 435 14.67 2.20 2.01
C LYS A 435 14.36 0.75 1.61
N ILE A 436 14.22 0.49 0.32
CA ILE A 436 14.15 -0.89 -0.19
C ILE A 436 15.55 -1.48 -0.25
N GLN A 437 15.70 -2.73 0.17
CA GLN A 437 17.01 -3.41 0.18
C GLN A 437 16.90 -4.90 -0.20
N MET A 438 18.05 -5.54 -0.36
CA MET A 438 18.11 -6.98 -0.64
C MET A 438 17.53 -7.77 0.54
N GLY A 439 16.67 -8.74 0.23
CA GLY A 439 15.93 -9.52 1.23
C GLY A 439 14.53 -9.01 1.52
N ASP A 440 14.20 -7.76 1.15
CA ASP A 440 12.84 -7.25 1.28
C ASP A 440 11.88 -7.97 0.33
N LYS A 441 10.62 -8.07 0.76
CA LYS A 441 9.57 -8.73 -0.02
C LYS A 441 8.72 -7.71 -0.79
N MET A 442 8.58 -7.95 -2.08
CA MET A 442 7.69 -7.20 -2.97
C MET A 442 6.61 -8.10 -3.55
N ALA A 443 5.52 -7.49 -4.01
CA ALA A 443 4.45 -8.21 -4.70
C ALA A 443 3.72 -7.30 -5.69
N GLY A 444 3.14 -7.90 -6.73
CA GLY A 444 2.11 -7.25 -7.54
C GLY A 444 0.71 -7.60 -7.02
N ARG A 445 -0.32 -7.04 -7.66
CA ARG A 445 -1.73 -7.29 -7.30
C ARG A 445 -2.24 -8.68 -7.69
N HIS A 446 -1.54 -9.37 -8.58
CA HIS A 446 -1.93 -10.65 -9.19
C HIS A 446 -1.35 -11.87 -8.46
N GLY A 447 -1.03 -11.74 -7.17
CA GLY A 447 -0.47 -12.83 -6.35
C GLY A 447 0.95 -13.26 -6.73
N ASN A 448 1.63 -12.47 -7.56
CA ASN A 448 3.06 -12.57 -7.84
C ASN A 448 3.84 -11.93 -6.67
N LYS A 449 4.57 -12.74 -5.92
CA LYS A 449 5.42 -12.30 -4.80
C LYS A 449 6.87 -12.61 -5.13
N GLY A 450 7.78 -11.84 -4.59
CA GLY A 450 9.19 -12.12 -4.71
C GLY A 450 10.04 -11.41 -3.68
N ILE A 451 11.26 -11.92 -3.52
CA ILE A 451 12.27 -11.35 -2.63
C ILE A 451 13.29 -10.61 -3.51
N VAL A 452 13.66 -9.39 -3.11
CA VAL A 452 14.72 -8.65 -3.79
C VAL A 452 16.04 -9.40 -3.59
N SER A 453 16.57 -9.99 -4.65
CA SER A 453 17.81 -10.77 -4.59
C SER A 453 19.04 -9.92 -4.87
N ARG A 454 18.91 -8.93 -5.76
CA ARG A 454 20.00 -8.06 -6.16
C ARG A 454 19.49 -6.69 -6.58
N ILE A 455 20.26 -5.68 -6.20
CA ILE A 455 20.13 -4.31 -6.69
C ILE A 455 21.28 -4.10 -7.67
N VAL A 456 20.95 -3.78 -8.91
CA VAL A 456 21.89 -3.69 -10.04
C VAL A 456 22.04 -2.21 -10.43
N PRO A 457 23.27 -1.72 -10.65
CA PRO A 457 23.49 -0.36 -11.15
C PRO A 457 22.73 -0.09 -12.45
N ILE A 458 22.34 1.16 -12.67
CA ILE A 458 21.49 1.55 -13.82
C ILE A 458 22.17 1.20 -15.15
N GLU A 459 23.48 1.38 -15.23
CA GLU A 459 24.31 1.07 -16.40
C GLU A 459 24.34 -0.42 -16.77
N ASP A 460 24.17 -1.30 -15.78
CA ASP A 460 24.18 -2.76 -15.97
C ASP A 460 22.79 -3.30 -16.33
N MET A 461 21.73 -2.51 -16.10
CA MET A 461 20.36 -2.95 -16.36
C MET A 461 20.08 -3.04 -17.86
N PRO A 462 19.29 -4.04 -18.30
CA PRO A 462 18.74 -4.03 -19.63
C PRO A 462 18.01 -2.72 -19.93
N HIS A 463 18.18 -2.19 -21.14
CA HIS A 463 17.54 -0.95 -21.56
C HIS A 463 16.84 -1.09 -22.91
N LEU A 464 15.85 -0.23 -23.13
CA LEU A 464 15.14 -0.10 -24.40
C LEU A 464 16.01 0.59 -25.47
N GLU A 465 15.59 0.53 -26.73
CA GLU A 465 16.25 1.23 -27.85
C GLU A 465 16.46 2.74 -27.61
N ASP A 466 15.58 3.37 -26.81
CA ASP A 466 15.67 4.80 -26.47
C ASP A 466 16.63 5.09 -25.30
N GLY A 467 17.30 4.06 -24.77
CA GLY A 467 18.21 4.14 -23.63
C GLY A 467 17.52 4.09 -22.27
N THR A 468 16.19 3.95 -22.22
CA THR A 468 15.48 3.86 -20.93
C THR A 468 15.80 2.53 -20.23
N PRO A 469 16.39 2.54 -19.03
CA PRO A 469 16.69 1.33 -18.28
C PRO A 469 15.41 0.70 -17.72
N ILE A 470 15.37 -0.63 -17.65
CA ILE A 470 14.31 -1.36 -16.95
C ILE A 470 14.46 -1.19 -15.44
N ASP A 471 13.34 -1.04 -14.72
CA ASP A 471 13.37 -0.87 -13.26
C ASP A 471 13.40 -2.20 -12.52
N ILE A 472 12.63 -3.18 -12.98
CA ILE A 472 12.50 -4.49 -12.34
C ILE A 472 12.53 -5.62 -13.37
N LEU A 473 13.35 -6.65 -13.13
CA LEU A 473 13.34 -7.88 -13.92
C LEU A 473 12.61 -8.99 -13.17
N LEU A 474 11.60 -9.57 -13.82
CA LEU A 474 10.81 -10.68 -13.30
C LEU A 474 11.03 -11.94 -14.13
N ASN A 475 10.92 -13.09 -13.49
CA ASN A 475 11.08 -14.38 -14.15
C ASN A 475 9.83 -14.72 -14.99
N PRO A 476 9.96 -14.93 -16.32
CA PRO A 476 8.83 -15.31 -17.16
C PRO A 476 8.22 -16.68 -16.79
N LEU A 477 9.00 -17.61 -16.21
CA LEU A 477 8.54 -18.97 -15.88
C LEU A 477 7.50 -18.97 -14.75
N GLY A 478 7.44 -17.90 -13.97
CA GLY A 478 6.51 -17.75 -12.86
C GLY A 478 5.07 -17.49 -13.29
N VAL A 479 4.82 -17.11 -14.55
CA VAL A 479 3.48 -16.75 -15.05
C VAL A 479 2.68 -17.98 -15.50
N PRO A 480 3.18 -18.86 -16.41
CA PRO A 480 2.37 -19.98 -16.91
C PRO A 480 2.04 -21.01 -15.84
N SER A 481 2.98 -21.27 -14.92
CA SER A 481 2.80 -22.23 -13.82
C SER A 481 1.76 -21.80 -12.79
N ARG A 482 1.54 -20.49 -12.65
CA ARG A 482 0.63 -19.90 -11.66
C ARG A 482 -0.69 -19.40 -12.25
N MET A 483 -0.80 -19.37 -13.58
CA MET A 483 -1.98 -18.94 -14.31
C MET A 483 -2.53 -17.57 -13.86
N ASN A 484 -1.63 -16.62 -13.56
CA ASN A 484 -1.97 -15.22 -13.29
C ASN A 484 -1.60 -14.34 -14.49
N ILE A 485 -2.36 -14.50 -15.56
CA ILE A 485 -2.12 -13.82 -16.84
C ILE A 485 -2.47 -12.33 -16.74
N GLY A 486 -3.34 -11.95 -15.78
CA GLY A 486 -3.73 -10.56 -15.54
C GLY A 486 -2.55 -9.61 -15.39
N GLN A 487 -1.43 -10.05 -14.78
CA GLN A 487 -0.23 -9.22 -14.63
C GLN A 487 0.42 -8.81 -15.97
N VAL A 488 0.32 -9.67 -16.99
CA VAL A 488 0.87 -9.39 -18.33
C VAL A 488 -0.05 -8.43 -19.07
N LEU A 489 -1.36 -8.57 -18.90
CA LEU A 489 -2.35 -7.64 -19.45
C LEU A 489 -2.24 -6.26 -18.82
N GLU A 490 -2.10 -6.20 -17.49
CA GLU A 490 -1.82 -4.98 -16.73
C GLU A 490 -0.57 -4.28 -17.26
N MET A 491 0.52 -5.04 -17.42
CA MET A 491 1.80 -4.52 -17.93
C MET A 491 1.67 -3.87 -19.32
N HIS A 492 1.00 -4.54 -20.26
CA HIS A 492 0.80 -4.01 -21.61
C HIS A 492 -0.12 -2.78 -21.60
N LEU A 493 -1.22 -2.83 -20.86
CA LEU A 493 -2.16 -1.72 -20.76
C LEU A 493 -1.51 -0.50 -20.09
N GLY A 494 -0.71 -0.71 -19.04
CA GLY A 494 0.03 0.34 -18.35
C GLY A 494 1.09 0.99 -19.25
N LEU A 495 1.78 0.20 -20.09
CA LEU A 495 2.71 0.76 -21.08
C LEU A 495 1.99 1.56 -22.16
N ALA A 496 0.85 1.06 -22.65
CA ALA A 496 0.03 1.77 -23.62
C ALA A 496 -0.44 3.12 -23.05
N ALA A 497 -0.96 3.13 -21.82
CA ALA A 497 -1.31 4.33 -21.07
C ALA A 497 -0.16 5.34 -20.99
N ARG A 498 1.04 4.90 -20.62
CA ARG A 498 2.23 5.76 -20.53
C ARG A 498 2.62 6.38 -21.88
N LYS A 499 2.46 5.65 -22.99
CA LYS A 499 2.73 6.19 -24.34
C LYS A 499 1.62 7.12 -24.84
N LEU A 500 0.37 6.87 -24.47
CA LEU A 500 -0.77 7.72 -24.85
C LEU A 500 -0.66 9.14 -24.26
N VAL A 501 -0.03 9.29 -23.09
CA VAL A 501 0.24 10.60 -22.48
C VAL A 501 0.83 11.60 -23.47
N LEU A 502 1.91 11.23 -24.18
CA LEU A 502 2.56 12.14 -25.13
C LEU A 502 1.64 12.49 -26.29
N LYS A 503 0.90 11.49 -26.81
CA LYS A 503 -0.03 11.69 -27.93
C LYS A 503 -1.19 12.61 -27.55
N GLU A 504 -1.77 12.42 -26.38
CA GLU A 504 -2.86 13.25 -25.88
C GLU A 504 -2.38 14.66 -25.53
N LEU A 505 -1.15 14.84 -25.02
CA LEU A 505 -0.56 16.17 -24.85
C LEU A 505 -0.37 16.90 -26.19
N ILE A 506 0.15 16.20 -27.20
CA ILE A 506 0.31 16.74 -28.55
C ILE A 506 -1.06 17.16 -29.11
N LYS A 507 -2.04 16.26 -29.05
CA LYS A 507 -3.40 16.51 -29.52
C LYS A 507 -4.01 17.72 -28.79
N ALA A 508 -3.93 17.76 -27.47
CA ALA A 508 -4.43 18.86 -26.65
C ALA A 508 -3.82 20.22 -27.01
N HIS A 509 -2.52 20.25 -27.34
CA HIS A 509 -1.87 21.46 -27.81
C HIS A 509 -2.42 21.94 -29.17
N PHE A 510 -2.51 21.04 -30.16
CA PHE A 510 -2.93 21.42 -31.51
C PHE A 510 -4.44 21.69 -31.65
N THR A 511 -5.27 21.07 -30.81
CA THR A 511 -6.71 21.35 -30.77
C THR A 511 -7.07 22.54 -29.87
N ASN A 512 -6.08 23.20 -29.24
CA ASN A 512 -6.28 24.27 -28.26
C ASN A 512 -7.29 23.90 -27.16
N LEU A 513 -7.13 22.71 -26.57
CA LEU A 513 -7.96 22.27 -25.45
C LEU A 513 -7.76 23.17 -24.23
N ASP A 514 -8.86 23.45 -23.52
CA ASP A 514 -8.81 24.25 -22.30
C ASP A 514 -7.95 23.57 -21.22
N HIS A 515 -7.18 24.39 -20.48
CA HIS A 515 -6.29 23.89 -19.42
C HIS A 515 -7.04 23.16 -18.31
N SER A 516 -8.32 23.48 -18.07
CA SER A 516 -9.18 22.78 -17.10
C SER A 516 -9.45 21.34 -17.53
N VAL A 517 -9.69 21.10 -18.82
CA VAL A 517 -9.95 19.77 -19.37
C VAL A 517 -8.68 18.92 -19.31
N ILE A 518 -7.53 19.51 -19.67
CA ILE A 518 -6.22 18.84 -19.56
C ILE A 518 -5.89 18.50 -18.10
N SER A 519 -6.22 19.42 -17.17
CA SER A 519 -6.05 19.22 -15.73
C SER A 519 -6.87 18.02 -15.22
N GLN A 520 -8.13 17.91 -15.64
CA GLN A 520 -8.99 16.77 -15.31
C GLN A 520 -8.47 15.46 -15.93
N MET A 521 -8.04 15.51 -17.19
CA MET A 521 -7.58 14.33 -17.92
C MET A 521 -6.36 13.66 -17.28
N PHE A 522 -5.40 14.44 -16.79
CA PHE A 522 -4.18 13.90 -16.17
C PHE A 522 -4.24 13.87 -14.63
N GLY A 523 -5.29 14.41 -14.01
CA GLY A 523 -5.35 14.56 -12.56
C GLY A 523 -4.27 15.50 -12.00
N VAL A 524 -3.75 16.40 -12.83
CA VAL A 524 -2.69 17.36 -12.48
C VAL A 524 -3.31 18.74 -12.32
N ARG A 525 -2.87 19.50 -11.32
CA ARG A 525 -3.37 20.85 -11.03
C ARG A 525 -3.26 21.78 -12.24
N GLU A 526 -4.28 22.60 -12.46
CA GLU A 526 -4.36 23.56 -13.58
C GLU A 526 -3.15 24.52 -13.64
N SER A 527 -2.62 24.95 -12.48
CA SER A 527 -1.43 25.79 -12.43
C SER A 527 -0.19 25.11 -13.02
N SER A 528 -0.04 23.81 -12.77
CA SER A 528 1.06 23.01 -13.28
C SER A 528 0.88 22.72 -14.77
N ILE A 529 -0.35 22.49 -15.22
CA ILE A 529 -0.68 22.36 -16.65
C ILE A 529 -0.40 23.64 -17.43
N LYS A 530 -0.72 24.83 -16.88
CA LYS A 530 -0.37 26.11 -17.51
C LYS A 530 1.14 26.24 -17.77
N LEU A 531 1.95 25.87 -16.78
CA LEU A 531 3.40 25.87 -16.91
C LEU A 531 3.88 24.81 -17.92
N LEU A 532 3.31 23.60 -17.85
CA LEU A 532 3.60 22.51 -18.77
C LEU A 532 3.33 22.89 -20.22
N MET A 533 2.14 23.42 -20.52
CA MET A 533 1.76 23.82 -21.87
C MET A 533 2.59 24.99 -22.40
N LYS A 534 3.00 25.92 -21.53
CA LYS A 534 3.95 26.98 -21.88
C LYS A 534 5.31 26.39 -22.29
N ASN A 535 5.89 25.54 -21.44
CA ASN A 535 7.18 24.89 -21.71
C ASN A 535 7.12 23.97 -22.93
N PHE A 536 6.00 23.29 -23.14
CA PHE A 536 5.75 22.44 -24.30
C PHE A 536 5.76 23.27 -25.60
N LYS A 537 5.07 24.43 -25.61
CA LYS A 537 5.07 25.35 -26.75
C LYS A 537 6.47 25.91 -27.07
N GLU A 538 7.23 26.28 -26.04
CA GLU A 538 8.62 26.74 -26.19
C GLU A 538 9.53 25.66 -26.80
N HIS A 539 9.35 24.41 -26.35
CA HIS A 539 10.10 23.27 -26.87
C HIS A 539 9.75 22.96 -28.34
N LEU A 540 8.46 22.99 -28.69
CA LEU A 540 8.00 22.84 -30.08
C LEU A 540 8.56 23.92 -31.01
N ALA A 541 8.60 25.17 -30.55
CA ALA A 541 9.18 26.29 -31.30
C ALA A 541 10.67 26.08 -31.55
N THR A 542 11.40 25.58 -30.56
CA THR A 542 12.84 25.25 -30.67
C THR A 542 13.10 24.18 -31.74
N LEU A 543 12.24 23.17 -31.82
CA LEU A 543 12.34 22.08 -32.79
C LEU A 543 11.75 22.40 -34.17
N LYS A 544 11.18 23.59 -34.36
CA LYS A 544 10.46 24.01 -35.58
C LYS A 544 9.40 22.98 -35.99
N ILE A 545 8.52 22.66 -35.05
CA ILE A 545 7.40 21.73 -35.24
C ILE A 545 6.10 22.53 -35.24
N ASP A 546 5.44 22.53 -36.39
CA ASP A 546 4.29 23.38 -36.70
C ASP A 546 3.01 22.57 -36.99
N THR A 547 3.11 21.25 -37.14
CA THR A 547 1.96 20.36 -37.38
C THR A 547 1.96 19.15 -36.44
N GLN A 548 0.75 18.64 -36.14
CA GLN A 548 0.54 17.47 -35.29
C GLN A 548 1.26 16.22 -35.82
N GLU A 549 1.26 16.00 -37.14
CA GLU A 549 1.96 14.86 -37.74
C GLU A 549 3.48 14.94 -37.57
N LYS A 550 4.07 16.14 -37.70
CA LYS A 550 5.50 16.35 -37.45
C LYS A 550 5.82 16.12 -35.96
N ALA A 551 4.93 16.54 -35.06
CA ALA A 551 5.09 16.34 -33.62
C ALA A 551 5.10 14.86 -33.26
N ASN A 552 4.11 14.09 -33.73
CA ASN A 552 4.01 12.64 -33.47
C ASN A 552 5.20 11.84 -34.00
N LYS A 553 5.88 12.30 -35.07
CA LYS A 553 7.06 11.62 -35.63
C LYS A 553 8.37 12.02 -34.96
N LYS A 554 8.51 13.28 -34.53
CA LYS A 554 9.78 13.82 -34.02
C LYS A 554 9.89 13.81 -32.50
N LEU A 555 8.78 13.90 -31.77
CA LEU A 555 8.81 13.89 -30.31
C LEU A 555 8.95 12.46 -29.80
N ASN A 556 9.92 12.26 -28.92
CA ASN A 556 10.13 11.01 -28.20
C ASN A 556 9.91 11.19 -26.68
N ASN A 557 10.00 10.08 -25.94
CA ASN A 557 9.89 10.09 -24.48
C ASN A 557 10.92 11.01 -23.83
N LEU A 558 12.13 11.10 -24.39
CA LEU A 558 13.20 11.94 -23.86
C LEU A 558 12.84 13.43 -23.95
N ASN A 559 12.19 13.87 -25.03
CA ASN A 559 11.64 15.22 -25.13
C ASN A 559 10.58 15.48 -24.06
N LEU A 560 9.68 14.52 -23.82
CA LEU A 560 8.65 14.64 -22.79
C LEU A 560 9.28 14.80 -21.40
N VAL A 561 10.27 13.99 -21.06
CA VAL A 561 10.99 14.07 -19.77
C VAL A 561 11.62 15.46 -19.58
N ILE A 562 12.28 16.00 -20.60
CA ILE A 562 12.87 17.35 -20.54
C ILE A 562 11.80 18.42 -20.27
N ILE A 563 10.64 18.33 -20.95
CA ILE A 563 9.55 19.29 -20.79
C ILE A 563 8.93 19.19 -19.40
N LEU A 564 8.73 17.97 -18.89
CA LEU A 564 8.19 17.72 -17.56
C LEU A 564 9.14 18.25 -16.47
N GLN A 565 10.44 17.96 -16.57
CA GLN A 565 11.45 18.45 -15.61
C GLN A 565 11.49 19.98 -15.54
N LYS A 566 11.44 20.68 -16.68
CA LYS A 566 11.33 22.15 -16.73
C LYS A 566 10.06 22.68 -16.05
N SER A 567 9.03 21.85 -15.97
CA SER A 567 7.74 22.17 -15.35
C SER A 567 7.67 21.73 -13.89
N GLY A 568 8.73 21.13 -13.34
CA GLY A 568 8.76 20.55 -11.99
C GLY A 568 7.88 19.31 -11.84
N LEU A 569 7.57 18.63 -12.94
CA LEU A 569 6.78 17.40 -12.97
C LEU A 569 7.68 16.22 -13.36
N THR A 570 7.32 15.05 -12.88
CA THR A 570 7.86 13.78 -13.34
C THR A 570 6.87 13.11 -14.28
N ILE A 571 7.34 12.11 -15.03
CA ILE A 571 6.46 11.31 -15.89
C ILE A 571 5.41 10.55 -15.07
N GLU A 572 5.71 10.28 -13.80
CA GLU A 572 4.80 9.60 -12.87
C GLU A 572 3.74 10.54 -12.32
N ASP A 573 3.99 11.86 -12.31
CA ASP A 573 3.00 12.86 -11.94
C ASP A 573 1.95 13.05 -13.05
N LEU A 574 2.21 12.61 -14.29
CA LEU A 574 1.33 12.80 -15.44
C LEU A 574 0.90 11.46 -16.04
N ASN A 575 -0.14 10.86 -15.44
CA ASN A 575 -0.63 9.54 -15.83
C ASN A 575 -1.93 9.63 -16.60
N TYR A 576 -2.00 8.93 -17.73
CA TYR A 576 -3.26 8.61 -18.40
C TYR A 576 -3.85 7.36 -17.73
N LYS A 577 -4.75 7.55 -16.78
CA LYS A 577 -5.30 6.44 -15.99
C LYS A 577 -6.38 5.70 -16.78
N ILE A 578 -6.33 4.36 -16.74
CA ILE A 578 -7.32 3.50 -17.37
C ILE A 578 -8.04 2.70 -16.29
N CYS A 579 -9.37 2.72 -16.35
CA CYS A 579 -10.23 1.96 -15.47
C CYS A 579 -10.65 0.66 -16.15
N THR A 580 -10.32 -0.48 -15.56
CA THR A 580 -10.75 -1.82 -15.99
C THR A 580 -11.47 -2.51 -14.82
N PRO A 581 -12.80 -2.30 -14.68
CA PRO A 581 -13.57 -2.91 -13.61
C PRO A 581 -13.56 -4.43 -13.69
N VAL A 582 -13.66 -5.10 -12.55
CA VAL A 582 -13.67 -6.56 -12.47
C VAL A 582 -14.85 -7.16 -13.25
N PHE A 583 -14.57 -8.19 -14.08
CA PHE A 583 -15.53 -8.89 -14.96
C PHE A 583 -16.22 -8.05 -16.05
N SER A 584 -15.98 -6.74 -16.12
CA SER A 584 -16.50 -5.83 -17.17
C SER A 584 -15.41 -4.86 -17.63
N GLY A 585 -14.18 -5.34 -17.62
CA GLY A 585 -12.98 -4.58 -17.94
C GLY A 585 -12.68 -4.53 -19.43
N VAL A 586 -11.47 -4.04 -19.72
CA VAL A 586 -10.88 -4.01 -21.06
C VAL A 586 -10.77 -5.44 -21.60
N ASN A 587 -11.44 -5.73 -22.71
CA ASN A 587 -11.33 -7.04 -23.35
C ASN A 587 -10.08 -7.10 -24.25
N GLN A 588 -9.78 -8.27 -24.81
CA GLN A 588 -8.60 -8.45 -25.68
C GLN A 588 -8.63 -7.54 -26.94
N LYS A 589 -9.80 -7.31 -27.54
CA LYS A 589 -9.94 -6.44 -28.73
C LYS A 589 -9.66 -5.00 -28.36
N ASP A 590 -10.26 -4.53 -27.26
CA ASP A 590 -10.03 -3.18 -26.74
C ASP A 590 -8.54 -2.97 -26.44
N LEU A 591 -7.88 -3.95 -25.81
CA LEU A 591 -6.44 -3.88 -25.52
C LEU A 591 -5.62 -3.76 -26.81
N VAL A 592 -5.95 -4.56 -27.83
CA VAL A 592 -5.28 -4.49 -29.14
C VAL A 592 -5.45 -3.12 -29.79
N GLU A 593 -6.65 -2.55 -29.73
CA GLU A 593 -6.94 -1.20 -30.27
C GLU A 593 -6.17 -0.12 -29.51
N ILE A 594 -6.18 -0.16 -28.17
CA ILE A 594 -5.44 0.77 -27.31
C ILE A 594 -3.92 0.67 -27.56
N MET A 595 -3.40 -0.56 -27.72
CA MET A 595 -1.99 -0.76 -28.05
C MET A 595 -1.62 -0.17 -29.41
N GLN A 596 -2.47 -0.37 -30.44
CA GLN A 596 -2.28 0.23 -31.76
C GLN A 596 -2.32 1.76 -31.68
N GLU A 597 -3.27 2.32 -30.95
CA GLU A 597 -3.37 3.76 -30.71
C GLU A 597 -2.12 4.28 -29.99
N ALA A 598 -1.55 3.54 -29.05
CA ALA A 598 -0.29 3.87 -28.37
C ALA A 598 0.96 3.71 -29.26
N GLY A 599 0.83 3.14 -30.47
CA GLY A 599 1.95 2.84 -31.37
C GLY A 599 2.76 1.62 -30.93
N ILE A 600 2.15 0.68 -30.22
CA ILE A 600 2.70 -0.62 -29.86
C ILE A 600 2.09 -1.64 -30.82
N ASP A 601 2.88 -2.45 -31.51
CA ASP A 601 2.36 -3.44 -32.47
C ASP A 601 1.90 -4.71 -31.72
N PRO A 602 0.59 -4.99 -31.63
CA PRO A 602 0.09 -6.17 -30.92
C PRO A 602 0.13 -7.44 -31.79
N ILE A 603 0.39 -7.31 -33.10
CA ILE A 603 0.31 -8.42 -34.06
C ILE A 603 1.71 -8.95 -34.37
N LYS A 604 2.65 -8.08 -34.77
CA LYS A 604 4.01 -8.51 -35.15
C LYS A 604 4.90 -8.72 -33.93
N THR A 605 4.97 -7.73 -33.04
CA THR A 605 5.84 -7.81 -31.86
C THR A 605 5.10 -8.33 -30.63
N LYS A 606 3.76 -8.42 -30.68
CA LYS A 606 2.92 -8.93 -29.58
C LYS A 606 3.16 -8.18 -28.26
N GLY A 607 3.43 -6.87 -28.34
CA GLY A 607 3.76 -6.06 -27.16
C GLY A 607 5.16 -6.29 -26.59
N LYS A 608 6.03 -7.02 -27.29
CA LYS A 608 7.44 -7.22 -26.92
C LYS A 608 8.33 -6.18 -27.56
N PHE A 609 9.46 -5.91 -26.92
CA PHE A 609 10.44 -4.90 -27.32
C PHE A 609 11.82 -5.51 -27.38
N ASP A 610 12.65 -4.96 -28.27
CA ASP A 610 14.06 -5.25 -28.30
C ASP A 610 14.73 -4.58 -27.09
N LEU A 611 15.46 -5.38 -26.32
CA LEU A 611 16.28 -4.92 -25.21
C LEU A 611 17.75 -5.10 -25.54
N TYR A 612 18.58 -4.31 -24.88
CA TYR A 612 20.03 -4.36 -24.96
C TYR A 612 20.58 -4.60 -23.56
N ASP A 613 21.54 -5.52 -23.44
CA ASP A 613 22.24 -5.77 -22.18
C ASP A 613 23.11 -4.55 -21.84
N GLY A 614 22.91 -3.97 -20.65
CA GLY A 614 23.70 -2.82 -20.19
C GLY A 614 25.19 -3.12 -20.07
N ARG A 615 25.56 -4.38 -19.85
CA ARG A 615 26.96 -4.80 -19.62
C ARG A 615 27.78 -4.93 -20.89
N THR A 616 27.17 -5.49 -21.92
CA THR A 616 27.84 -5.79 -23.19
C THR A 616 27.46 -4.82 -24.30
N GLY A 617 26.31 -4.15 -24.17
CA GLY A 617 25.69 -3.36 -25.22
C GLY A 617 25.05 -4.21 -26.33
N GLU A 618 25.08 -5.55 -26.20
CA GLU A 618 24.52 -6.45 -27.20
C GLU A 618 23.00 -6.55 -27.06
N LYS A 619 22.32 -6.67 -28.20
CA LYS A 619 20.88 -6.89 -28.26
C LYS A 619 20.56 -8.32 -27.81
N PHE A 620 19.50 -8.49 -27.00
CA PHE A 620 18.97 -9.81 -26.66
C PHE A 620 18.50 -10.55 -27.93
N GLU A 621 18.70 -11.87 -27.99
CA GLU A 621 18.39 -12.70 -29.17
C GLU A 621 16.90 -12.64 -29.57
N HIS A 622 16.01 -12.49 -28.58
CA HIS A 622 14.56 -12.43 -28.78
C HIS A 622 13.97 -11.19 -28.11
N PRO A 623 12.89 -10.62 -28.67
CA PRO A 623 12.20 -9.51 -28.04
C PRO A 623 11.56 -9.96 -26.72
N ILE A 624 11.61 -9.08 -25.73
CA ILE A 624 11.20 -9.33 -24.35
C ILE A 624 9.90 -8.57 -24.06
N ALA A 625 9.02 -9.16 -23.25
CA ALA A 625 7.80 -8.50 -22.82
C ALA A 625 8.15 -7.42 -21.77
N VAL A 626 7.83 -6.17 -22.07
CA VAL A 626 8.16 -5.00 -21.26
C VAL A 626 6.90 -4.17 -21.07
N GLY A 627 6.72 -3.58 -19.89
CA GLY A 627 5.70 -2.56 -19.68
C GLY A 627 5.56 -2.12 -18.23
N ILE A 628 4.45 -1.47 -17.90
CA ILE A 628 4.27 -0.82 -16.60
C ILE A 628 3.34 -1.65 -15.72
N SER A 629 3.84 -2.16 -14.60
CA SER A 629 3.02 -2.88 -13.60
C SER A 629 3.00 -2.13 -12.28
N TYR A 630 1.93 -2.34 -11.50
CA TYR A 630 1.78 -1.74 -10.18
C TYR A 630 2.36 -2.65 -9.09
N MET A 631 3.52 -2.25 -8.56
CA MET A 631 4.27 -3.04 -7.58
C MET A 631 4.16 -2.46 -6.17
N LEU A 632 4.12 -3.36 -5.18
CA LEU A 632 3.90 -3.08 -3.76
C LEU A 632 5.13 -3.52 -2.97
N LYS A 633 5.55 -2.70 -1.99
CA LYS A 633 6.47 -3.10 -0.93
C LYS A 633 5.66 -3.64 0.24
N LEU A 634 5.90 -4.88 0.65
CA LEU A 634 5.20 -5.48 1.79
C LEU A 634 5.90 -5.12 3.11
N ASP A 635 5.17 -5.23 4.21
CA ASP A 635 5.67 -5.06 5.59
C ASP A 635 6.71 -6.11 6.02
N HIS A 636 6.94 -7.13 5.19
CA HIS A 636 7.95 -8.17 5.37
C HIS A 636 9.36 -7.67 5.02
N MET A 637 9.90 -6.78 5.84
CA MET A 637 11.25 -6.25 5.67
C MET A 637 12.32 -7.19 6.24
N VAL A 638 13.51 -7.15 5.65
CA VAL A 638 14.63 -8.01 6.05
C VAL A 638 15.18 -7.64 7.44
N ASP A 639 15.25 -6.35 7.78
CA ASP A 639 15.78 -5.87 9.07
C ASP A 639 15.01 -6.42 10.27
N ASP A 640 13.70 -6.58 10.11
CA ASP A 640 12.85 -7.13 11.17
C ASP A 640 13.10 -8.64 11.35
N LYS A 641 13.53 -9.32 10.28
CA LYS A 641 13.68 -10.78 10.23
C LYS A 641 15.09 -11.28 10.50
N ILE A 642 16.11 -10.47 10.26
CA ILE A 642 17.49 -10.83 10.62
C ILE A 642 17.58 -10.90 12.15
N HIS A 643 18.06 -12.05 12.63
CA HIS A 643 18.36 -12.29 14.03
C HIS A 643 19.53 -13.25 14.14
N ALA A 644 20.55 -12.85 14.90
CA ALA A 644 21.70 -13.68 15.20
C ALA A 644 21.95 -13.67 16.71
N ARG A 645 22.34 -14.82 17.25
CA ARG A 645 22.68 -14.98 18.66
C ARG A 645 23.95 -15.80 18.79
N SER A 646 24.93 -15.26 19.52
CA SER A 646 26.07 -16.03 20.04
C SER A 646 25.75 -16.57 21.44
N VAL A 647 25.62 -15.66 22.42
CA VAL A 647 25.25 -15.94 23.82
C VAL A 647 24.14 -14.96 24.22
N GLY A 648 23.25 -15.39 25.10
CA GLY A 648 22.09 -14.60 25.51
C GLY A 648 21.44 -15.17 26.76
N PRO A 649 20.28 -14.65 27.16
CA PRO A 649 19.60 -15.11 28.36
C PRO A 649 19.09 -16.55 28.23
N TYR A 650 18.98 -17.21 29.38
CA TYR A 650 18.53 -18.58 29.54
C TYR A 650 17.28 -18.63 30.41
N SER A 651 16.39 -19.55 30.09
CA SER A 651 15.26 -19.90 30.94
C SER A 651 15.77 -20.44 32.27
N LYS A 652 15.28 -19.87 33.38
CA LYS A 652 15.66 -20.33 34.73
C LYS A 652 15.28 -21.79 34.99
N ILE A 653 14.17 -22.26 34.40
CA ILE A 653 13.63 -23.59 34.64
C ILE A 653 14.37 -24.62 33.80
N THR A 654 14.41 -24.42 32.48
CA THR A 654 14.95 -25.43 31.55
C THR A 654 16.44 -25.27 31.30
N GLN A 655 17.06 -24.16 31.72
CA GLN A 655 18.44 -23.78 31.39
C GLN A 655 18.71 -23.77 29.87
N GLN A 656 17.65 -23.66 29.07
CA GLN A 656 17.75 -23.51 27.63
C GLN A 656 17.81 -22.03 27.26
N PRO A 657 18.45 -21.69 26.13
CA PRO A 657 18.29 -20.39 25.48
C PRO A 657 16.82 -19.95 25.49
N LEU A 658 16.54 -18.71 25.89
CA LEU A 658 15.21 -18.12 25.64
C LEU A 658 14.91 -18.15 24.14
N GLY A 659 13.63 -18.14 23.75
CA GLY A 659 13.22 -18.18 22.34
C GLY A 659 12.84 -16.80 21.80
N GLY A 660 13.21 -16.51 20.55
CA GLY A 660 12.74 -15.34 19.81
C GLY A 660 13.61 -14.08 19.93
N LYS A 661 13.56 -13.22 18.90
CA LYS A 661 14.39 -12.00 18.76
C LYS A 661 14.22 -11.01 19.92
N SER A 662 12.98 -10.79 20.37
CA SER A 662 12.68 -9.82 21.44
C SER A 662 13.36 -10.12 22.78
N GLN A 663 13.76 -11.38 23.01
CA GLN A 663 14.45 -11.81 24.22
C GLN A 663 15.95 -12.06 23.99
N ASN A 664 16.50 -11.65 22.83
CA ASN A 664 17.81 -12.13 22.36
C ASN A 664 17.91 -13.67 22.44
N GLY A 665 16.81 -14.32 22.06
CA GLY A 665 16.61 -15.75 22.13
C GLY A 665 17.34 -16.52 21.02
N GLY A 666 17.45 -17.84 21.17
CA GLY A 666 17.92 -18.74 20.13
C GLY A 666 16.77 -19.15 19.20
N GLN A 667 17.13 -19.83 18.10
CA GLN A 667 16.18 -20.61 17.31
C GLN A 667 15.75 -21.84 18.13
N LYS A 668 14.51 -22.29 17.92
CA LYS A 668 13.94 -23.44 18.63
C LYS A 668 14.49 -24.75 18.11
#